data_AF-A0A2T7BMA1-F1
#
_entry.id   AF-A0A2T7BMA1-F1
#
_cell.length_a   1.000
_cell.length_b   1.000
_cell.length_c   1.000
_cell.angle_alpha   90.00
_cell.angle_beta   90.00
_cell.angle_gamma   90.00
#
_symmetry.space_group_name_H-M   'P 1'
#
loop_
_entity.id
_entity.type
_entity.pdbx_description
1 polymer ?
#
loop_
_entity_poly.entity_id
_entity_poly.type
_entity_poly.pdbx_seq_one_letter_code
_entity_poly.pdbx_strand_id
1 'polypeptide(L)'
;MLRFKKQLPILMALCALLFVAGSCRRHDQFNDPVSPAAPSPQKVSLKHMPNPFSLRNVQLAMQTLNRKTNGRVAADCPNCYPTYVYYRINPANVDSNAVKLFRNDTSMYLNSFPFGDGGVYNDTTLTEDNIAQLEDGNLYGIAPFGDTTITRLKNMSALNFTALDTLVLLPDSSQQLAEQSMRQVGMNLSLRICLLKKPHGYVRTADDYYGSSEPVRGIKVWALAFGIPVSTHTDGNGYYEIGFRFSIGSIMGTEANSSRVNIRPLDFSGPTGSIDNARILANLLIGSVHTYGGVSACRMGDGLNITFSGHTQQRYWAHILNAYYFHDQYCAQENILPAPSGMTVYAIWNKSAEVGSASTMMMGHASLPIANVDITNWITGFVNPLGSTDAVPPLLSNAIRGWLPDQSFQVGVNPPPHFSTDFTQIAFHELGHASQYRQVGGLWYSAVVNREINNGASNPYGNGTETNAIYVGMSESWAEFIGNKFATRRYPNGTDAAGTAFSDKLETRETFKKTFIPSGLYYDLMDATNTNPVGEPYDNATGLTINRMYYAFGPSVTSWCSYVSALTASGSIPYLWPLLTHYNIACGNRYLSTAINTTLQKQGCSAPSVGSMVAINFPEGYASSTISQADANAQAAAAAQAYANAQGTCIGGVYVKLTYLHQRTLADGTQEADITLNFFSDPAGTIPYSVSGLTVNVVDNVLNCPGGNCTPSTNNYHPVATGAVVEMLHQAEIFYSSTTTDDYRSHDFEILPGAGYTAIN
;
A
#
# COMPACT_ATOMS: atom_id res chain seq x y z
N MET A 1 59.09 21.04 5.27
CA MET A 1 58.81 20.96 3.82
C MET A 1 58.78 19.50 3.40
N LEU A 2 57.61 18.86 3.40
CA LEU A 2 57.36 17.58 2.71
C LEU A 2 55.85 17.43 2.53
N ARG A 3 55.50 17.03 1.31
CA ARG A 3 54.16 17.02 0.72
C ARG A 3 53.26 15.96 1.37
N PHE A 4 52.03 16.32 1.71
CA PHE A 4 50.88 15.40 1.72
C PHE A 4 49.69 16.05 1.01
N LYS A 5 49.71 15.98 -0.32
CA LYS A 5 48.51 16.00 -1.17
C LYS A 5 48.34 14.57 -1.69
N LYS A 6 47.10 14.06 -1.69
CA LYS A 6 46.59 12.76 -2.20
C LYS A 6 46.33 11.68 -1.15
N GLN A 7 45.28 11.82 -0.34
CA GLN A 7 44.53 10.68 0.23
C GLN A 7 43.04 11.00 0.45
N LEU A 8 42.42 11.75 -0.48
CA LEU A 8 40.98 12.08 -0.40
C LEU A 8 40.00 11.10 -1.10
N PRO A 9 40.40 10.16 -2.00
CA PRO A 9 39.43 9.23 -2.61
C PRO A 9 39.27 7.88 -1.87
N ILE A 10 40.12 7.57 -0.88
CA ILE A 10 40.11 6.27 -0.17
C ILE A 10 39.05 6.23 0.94
N LEU A 11 38.68 7.39 1.51
CA LEU A 11 37.64 7.46 2.56
C LEU A 11 36.21 7.33 2.00
N MET A 12 35.98 7.69 0.73
CA MET A 12 34.70 7.44 0.04
C MET A 12 34.52 5.96 -0.34
N ALA A 13 35.62 5.21 -0.54
CA ALA A 13 35.58 3.79 -0.89
C ALA A 13 35.07 2.89 0.24
N LEU A 14 35.16 3.34 1.51
CA LEU A 14 34.60 2.62 2.66
C LEU A 14 33.09 2.87 2.89
N CYS A 15 32.53 3.96 2.36
CA CYS A 15 31.11 4.27 2.51
C CYS A 15 30.23 3.45 1.55
N ALA A 16 30.80 2.99 0.43
CA ALA A 16 30.11 2.16 -0.58
C ALA A 16 30.03 0.67 -0.22
N LEU A 17 30.82 0.20 0.76
CA LEU A 17 30.95 -1.21 1.19
C LEU A 17 29.69 -1.83 1.81
N LEU A 18 28.59 -1.07 1.88
CA LEU A 18 27.78 -1.06 3.10
C LEU A 18 26.26 -1.12 2.86
N PHE A 19 25.78 -0.93 1.62
CA PHE A 19 24.35 -1.08 1.26
C PHE A 19 23.81 -2.52 1.29
N VAL A 20 24.69 -3.53 1.36
CA VAL A 20 24.30 -4.95 1.47
C VAL A 20 24.63 -5.53 2.84
N ALA A 21 25.62 -4.97 3.51
CA ALA A 21 26.06 -5.47 4.81
C ALA A 21 25.44 -4.72 6.00
N GLY A 22 24.94 -3.49 5.88
CA GLY A 22 24.30 -2.83 7.04
C GLY A 22 23.29 -1.75 6.72
N SER A 23 22.30 -2.13 5.92
CA SER A 23 20.96 -1.52 5.96
C SER A 23 20.13 -2.20 7.06
N CYS A 24 19.33 -1.42 7.78
CA CYS A 24 18.36 -1.81 8.82
C CYS A 24 18.77 -2.97 9.73
N ARG A 25 19.86 -2.80 10.50
CA ARG A 25 20.23 -3.79 11.53
C ARG A 25 19.46 -3.54 12.82
N ARG A 26 18.59 -4.47 13.20
CA ARG A 26 18.24 -4.73 14.59
C ARG A 26 19.28 -5.69 15.16
N HIS A 27 19.91 -5.30 16.26
CA HIS A 27 21.08 -5.97 16.80
C HIS A 27 20.66 -6.80 18.00
N ASP A 28 20.78 -8.12 17.94
CA ASP A 28 20.98 -9.01 19.10
C ASP A 28 21.77 -10.25 18.67
N GLN A 29 22.78 -10.64 19.45
CA GLN A 29 23.83 -11.60 19.08
C GLN A 29 23.56 -13.01 19.61
N PHE A 30 23.67 -14.05 18.78
CA PHE A 30 23.90 -15.43 19.23
C PHE A 30 24.82 -16.22 18.27
N ASN A 31 25.81 -16.92 18.83
CA ASN A 31 26.73 -17.82 18.12
C ASN A 31 26.23 -19.28 18.19
N ASP A 32 26.53 -20.08 17.14
CA ASP A 32 27.03 -21.48 17.15
C ASP A 32 26.60 -22.26 15.87
N PRO A 33 26.94 -23.55 15.68
CA PRO A 33 28.14 -24.08 15.05
C PRO A 33 27.88 -24.76 13.69
N VAL A 34 28.96 -24.98 12.92
CA VAL A 34 28.95 -25.52 11.54
C VAL A 34 28.68 -27.03 11.51
N SER A 35 27.70 -27.46 10.71
CA SER A 35 27.45 -28.88 10.36
C SER A 35 27.94 -29.18 8.93
N PRO A 36 28.46 -30.39 8.64
CA PRO A 36 29.28 -30.67 7.46
C PRO A 36 28.46 -30.90 6.18
N ALA A 37 29.09 -30.57 5.05
CA ALA A 37 28.51 -30.61 3.71
C ALA A 37 28.18 -32.03 3.22
N ALA A 38 27.02 -32.16 2.57
CA ALA A 38 26.58 -33.38 1.90
C ALA A 38 27.38 -33.66 0.60
N PRO A 39 27.52 -34.94 0.19
CA PRO A 39 28.31 -35.33 -0.98
C PRO A 39 27.66 -34.95 -2.32
N SER A 40 28.50 -34.64 -3.31
CA SER A 40 28.12 -34.22 -4.67
C SER A 40 27.35 -35.31 -5.45
N PRO A 41 26.19 -35.01 -6.07
CA PRO A 41 25.48 -35.93 -6.95
C PRO A 41 26.16 -36.14 -8.32
N GLN A 42 25.85 -37.26 -8.97
CA GLN A 42 26.32 -37.68 -10.30
C GLN A 42 25.63 -36.86 -11.42
N LYS A 43 26.36 -36.43 -12.46
CA LYS A 43 25.78 -35.72 -13.62
C LYS A 43 24.87 -36.63 -14.47
N VAL A 44 23.64 -36.21 -14.75
CA VAL A 44 22.71 -36.88 -15.67
C VAL A 44 23.09 -36.60 -17.12
N SER A 45 23.06 -37.63 -17.97
CA SER A 45 23.30 -37.52 -19.42
C SER A 45 22.00 -37.71 -20.19
N LEU A 46 21.63 -36.72 -21.01
CA LEU A 46 20.43 -36.80 -21.85
C LEU A 46 20.66 -37.76 -23.01
N LYS A 47 19.66 -38.59 -23.30
CA LYS A 47 19.64 -39.37 -24.54
C LYS A 47 19.47 -38.40 -25.71
N HIS A 48 20.42 -38.42 -26.64
CA HIS A 48 20.35 -37.57 -27.84
C HIS A 48 19.04 -37.82 -28.61
N MET A 49 18.23 -36.78 -28.76
CA MET A 49 17.00 -36.80 -29.53
C MET A 49 16.79 -35.42 -30.19
N PRO A 50 16.57 -35.36 -31.52
CA PRO A 50 16.26 -34.09 -32.18
C PRO A 50 14.97 -33.47 -31.65
N ASN A 51 14.90 -32.14 -31.65
CA ASN A 51 13.68 -31.44 -31.24
C ASN A 51 12.56 -31.66 -32.29
N PRO A 52 11.38 -32.19 -31.92
CA PRO A 52 10.29 -32.43 -32.86
C PRO A 52 9.73 -31.16 -33.49
N PHE A 53 9.85 -30.02 -32.81
CA PHE A 53 9.37 -28.71 -33.26
C PHE A 53 10.46 -27.88 -33.95
N SER A 54 11.62 -28.48 -34.24
CA SER A 54 12.56 -27.88 -35.18
C SER A 54 11.90 -27.69 -36.55
N LEU A 55 12.22 -26.58 -37.22
CA LEU A 55 11.69 -26.24 -38.55
C LEU A 55 11.89 -27.40 -39.53
N ARG A 56 13.06 -28.06 -39.46
CA ARG A 56 13.38 -29.24 -40.26
C ARG A 56 12.40 -30.39 -40.01
N ASN A 57 12.14 -30.74 -38.75
CA ASN A 57 11.28 -31.88 -38.42
C ASN A 57 9.80 -31.58 -38.70
N VAL A 58 9.35 -30.34 -38.50
CA VAL A 58 8.01 -29.89 -38.89
C VAL A 58 7.83 -29.97 -40.41
N GLN A 59 8.81 -29.53 -41.21
CA GLN A 59 8.76 -29.66 -42.67
C GLN A 59 8.71 -31.12 -43.12
N LEU A 60 9.49 -32.02 -42.52
CA LEU A 60 9.45 -33.46 -42.81
C LEU A 60 8.10 -34.09 -42.43
N ALA A 61 7.52 -33.65 -41.30
CA ALA A 61 6.19 -34.07 -40.87
C ALA A 61 5.11 -33.67 -41.88
N MET A 62 5.12 -32.41 -42.32
CA MET A 62 4.20 -31.90 -43.33
C MET A 62 4.34 -32.68 -44.65
N GLN A 63 5.56 -32.90 -45.14
CA GLN A 63 5.79 -33.70 -46.35
C GLN A 63 5.20 -35.11 -46.23
N THR A 64 5.31 -35.72 -45.04
CA THR A 64 4.78 -37.05 -44.78
C THR A 64 3.25 -37.06 -44.76
N LEU A 65 2.60 -36.06 -44.15
CA LEU A 65 1.15 -35.91 -44.16
C LEU A 65 0.61 -35.67 -45.57
N ASN A 66 1.26 -34.82 -46.35
CA ASN A 66 0.89 -34.55 -47.74
C ASN A 66 0.93 -35.82 -48.60
N ARG A 67 1.95 -36.68 -48.40
CA ARG A 67 2.04 -37.99 -49.07
C ARG A 67 0.91 -38.94 -48.62
N LYS A 68 0.65 -39.03 -47.31
CA LYS A 68 -0.38 -39.95 -46.77
C LYS A 68 -1.80 -39.57 -47.19
N THR A 69 -2.05 -38.29 -47.44
CA THR A 69 -3.40 -37.75 -47.70
C THR A 69 -3.63 -37.40 -49.17
N ASN A 70 -2.69 -37.71 -50.07
CA ASN A 70 -2.71 -37.26 -51.47
C ASN A 70 -2.98 -35.75 -51.60
N GLY A 71 -2.41 -34.94 -50.69
CA GLY A 71 -2.58 -33.49 -50.63
C GLY A 71 -3.96 -32.99 -50.17
N ARG A 72 -4.83 -33.86 -49.60
CA ARG A 72 -6.21 -33.51 -49.21
C ARG A 72 -6.36 -32.96 -47.78
N VAL A 73 -5.37 -33.14 -46.92
CA VAL A 73 -5.36 -32.54 -45.57
C VAL A 73 -4.36 -31.38 -45.62
N ALA A 74 -4.84 -30.19 -45.29
CA ALA A 74 -4.39 -28.91 -45.82
C ALA A 74 -2.94 -28.48 -45.53
N ALA A 75 -2.53 -27.49 -46.32
CA ALA A 75 -1.27 -26.76 -46.30
C ALA A 75 -1.09 -25.93 -45.02
N ASP A 76 -0.39 -26.51 -44.04
CA ASP A 76 0.14 -25.78 -42.89
C ASP A 76 1.56 -25.32 -43.20
N CYS A 77 1.68 -24.12 -43.75
CA CYS A 77 2.95 -23.47 -44.09
C CYS A 77 3.82 -23.30 -42.82
N PRO A 78 4.95 -24.02 -42.65
CA PRO A 78 5.76 -23.94 -41.45
C PRO A 78 6.36 -22.55 -41.24
N ASN A 79 6.57 -21.81 -42.33
CA ASN A 79 7.05 -20.43 -42.33
C ASN A 79 5.96 -19.40 -41.98
N CYS A 80 4.71 -19.85 -41.85
CA CYS A 80 3.57 -19.01 -41.52
C CYS A 80 3.22 -19.07 -40.02
N TYR A 81 3.86 -19.98 -39.27
CA TYR A 81 3.79 -20.01 -37.82
C TYR A 81 4.88 -19.15 -37.18
N PRO A 82 4.66 -18.71 -35.93
CA PRO A 82 5.72 -18.09 -35.14
C PRO A 82 6.94 -19.01 -35.08
N THR A 83 8.07 -18.47 -35.52
CA THR A 83 9.36 -19.17 -35.50
C THR A 83 10.28 -18.48 -34.52
N TYR A 84 11.18 -19.26 -33.92
CA TYR A 84 12.07 -18.83 -32.86
C TYR A 84 13.48 -19.34 -33.11
N VAL A 85 14.49 -18.55 -32.78
CA VAL A 85 15.88 -18.98 -32.79
C VAL A 85 16.23 -19.48 -31.40
N TYR A 86 16.55 -20.77 -31.28
CA TYR A 86 17.13 -21.34 -30.08
C TYR A 86 18.65 -21.25 -30.19
N TYR A 87 19.30 -20.71 -29.16
CA TYR A 87 20.73 -20.42 -29.18
C TYR A 87 21.38 -20.66 -27.82
N ARG A 88 22.70 -20.72 -27.82
CA ARG A 88 23.53 -20.67 -26.61
C ARG A 88 24.51 -19.50 -26.67
N ILE A 89 24.84 -18.99 -25.51
CA ILE A 89 25.88 -17.98 -25.27
C ILE A 89 26.71 -18.39 -24.06
N ASN A 90 27.94 -17.89 -23.99
CA ASN A 90 28.76 -18.04 -22.79
C ASN A 90 28.45 -16.86 -21.83
N PRO A 91 27.92 -17.10 -20.61
CA PRO A 91 27.66 -16.04 -19.64
C PRO A 91 28.91 -15.23 -19.29
N ALA A 92 30.08 -15.86 -19.30
CA ALA A 92 31.36 -15.20 -19.02
C ALA A 92 31.79 -14.20 -20.10
N ASN A 93 31.02 -14.03 -21.18
CA ASN A 93 31.29 -13.09 -22.26
C ASN A 93 30.18 -12.03 -22.44
N VAL A 94 29.17 -11.99 -21.55
CA VAL A 94 28.02 -11.08 -21.66
C VAL A 94 28.41 -9.65 -21.29
N ASP A 95 28.52 -8.76 -22.29
CA ASP A 95 28.90 -7.35 -22.11
C ASP A 95 27.71 -6.41 -21.82
N SER A 96 27.99 -5.12 -21.57
CA SER A 96 26.96 -4.11 -21.28
C SER A 96 25.90 -3.94 -22.37
N ASN A 97 26.24 -4.15 -23.64
CA ASN A 97 25.30 -3.98 -24.73
C ASN A 97 24.36 -5.18 -24.80
N ALA A 98 24.88 -6.38 -24.57
CA ALA A 98 24.08 -7.60 -24.43
C ALA A 98 23.12 -7.50 -23.23
N VAL A 99 23.60 -7.02 -22.07
CA VAL A 99 22.73 -6.80 -20.89
C VAL A 99 21.59 -5.82 -21.20
N LYS A 100 21.89 -4.69 -21.84
CA LYS A 100 20.85 -3.70 -22.23
C LYS A 100 19.83 -4.29 -23.20
N LEU A 101 20.27 -5.18 -24.10
CA LEU A 101 19.38 -5.92 -24.97
C LEU A 101 18.46 -6.84 -24.17
N PHE A 102 19.02 -7.67 -23.29
CA PHE A 102 18.22 -8.57 -22.45
C PHE A 102 17.24 -7.81 -21.54
N ARG A 103 17.57 -6.58 -21.13
CA ARG A 103 16.66 -5.73 -20.36
C ARG A 103 15.50 -5.20 -21.16
N ASN A 104 15.77 -4.72 -22.36
CA ASN A 104 14.77 -4.03 -23.16
C ASN A 104 13.89 -5.00 -23.96
N ASP A 105 14.32 -6.25 -24.12
CA ASP A 105 13.62 -7.26 -24.90
C ASP A 105 12.87 -8.25 -24.02
N THR A 106 11.56 -8.03 -23.91
CA THR A 106 10.63 -8.90 -23.16
C THR A 106 10.21 -10.14 -23.95
N SER A 107 10.61 -10.26 -25.23
CA SER A 107 10.27 -11.41 -26.08
C SER A 107 11.26 -12.57 -25.92
N MET A 108 12.40 -12.32 -25.27
CA MET A 108 13.43 -13.30 -25.02
C MET A 108 13.15 -14.11 -23.75
N TYR A 109 13.61 -15.36 -23.77
CA TYR A 109 13.66 -16.22 -22.59
C TYR A 109 15.04 -16.84 -22.46
N LEU A 110 15.57 -16.86 -21.24
CA LEU A 110 16.91 -17.36 -20.90
C LEU A 110 16.81 -18.42 -19.79
N ASN A 111 17.68 -19.42 -19.84
CA ASN A 111 17.80 -20.44 -18.80
C ASN A 111 19.24 -21.03 -18.73
N SER A 112 19.57 -21.74 -17.66
CA SER A 112 20.90 -22.33 -17.39
C SER A 112 21.09 -23.74 -17.95
N PHE A 113 20.03 -24.37 -18.45
CA PHE A 113 20.06 -25.74 -18.99
C PHE A 113 19.59 -25.78 -20.45
N PRO A 114 19.96 -26.80 -21.25
CA PRO A 114 19.64 -26.89 -22.68
C PRO A 114 18.17 -27.22 -22.96
N PHE A 115 17.26 -26.31 -22.59
CA PHE A 115 15.81 -26.53 -22.60
C PHE A 115 15.20 -26.73 -23.99
N GLY A 116 15.89 -26.37 -25.07
CA GLY A 116 15.46 -26.64 -26.44
C GLY A 116 15.89 -28.01 -26.99
N ASP A 117 16.64 -28.81 -26.23
CA ASP A 117 17.05 -30.15 -26.66
C ASP A 117 15.86 -31.13 -26.60
N GLY A 118 15.66 -31.93 -27.64
CA GLY A 118 14.56 -32.89 -27.72
C GLY A 118 14.64 -34.00 -26.66
N GLY A 119 15.84 -34.34 -26.20
CA GLY A 119 16.09 -35.33 -25.17
C GLY A 119 15.45 -34.99 -23.82
N VAL A 120 15.29 -33.70 -23.53
CA VAL A 120 14.61 -33.18 -22.33
C VAL A 120 13.14 -33.63 -22.27
N TYR A 121 12.48 -33.73 -23.41
CA TYR A 121 11.04 -34.04 -23.50
C TYR A 121 10.76 -35.54 -23.62
N ASN A 122 11.81 -36.35 -23.75
CA ASN A 122 11.71 -37.80 -23.83
C ASN A 122 11.78 -38.48 -22.46
N ASP A 123 12.07 -37.72 -21.40
CA ASP A 123 12.20 -38.22 -20.03
C ASP A 123 11.19 -37.55 -19.10
N THR A 124 10.12 -38.26 -18.75
CA THR A 124 9.09 -37.78 -17.82
C THR A 124 9.50 -37.90 -16.34
N THR A 125 10.74 -38.36 -16.06
CA THR A 125 11.27 -38.50 -14.69
C THR A 125 12.16 -37.34 -14.28
N LEU A 126 12.35 -36.34 -15.14
CA LEU A 126 13.11 -35.13 -14.82
C LEU A 126 12.46 -34.37 -13.67
N THR A 127 13.05 -34.50 -12.48
CA THR A 127 12.73 -33.68 -11.31
C THR A 127 13.51 -32.36 -11.32
N GLU A 128 13.21 -31.45 -10.40
CA GLU A 128 14.01 -30.24 -10.16
C GLU A 128 15.51 -30.57 -9.98
N ASP A 129 15.83 -31.55 -9.11
CA ASP A 129 17.21 -31.97 -8.84
C ASP A 129 17.92 -32.53 -10.08
N ASN A 130 17.18 -33.24 -10.95
CA ASN A 130 17.76 -33.79 -12.18
C ASN A 130 17.96 -32.72 -13.25
N ILE A 131 17.12 -31.69 -13.31
CA ILE A 131 17.29 -30.58 -14.25
C ILE A 131 18.52 -29.75 -13.88
N ALA A 132 18.75 -29.47 -12.59
CA ALA A 132 19.95 -28.76 -12.15
C ALA A 132 21.25 -29.48 -12.57
N GLN A 133 21.21 -30.81 -12.70
CA GLN A 133 22.36 -31.61 -13.17
C GLN A 133 22.64 -31.47 -14.67
N LEU A 134 21.72 -30.88 -15.44
CA LEU A 134 21.88 -30.60 -16.87
C LEU A 134 22.60 -29.28 -17.15
N GLU A 135 22.88 -28.48 -16.13
CA GLU A 135 23.64 -27.23 -16.26
C GLU A 135 25.08 -27.52 -16.70
N ASP A 136 25.51 -26.84 -17.76
CA ASP A 136 26.83 -27.03 -18.38
C ASP A 136 27.69 -25.76 -18.38
N GLY A 137 27.23 -24.70 -17.69
CA GLY A 137 27.88 -23.41 -17.61
C GLY A 137 27.58 -22.45 -18.76
N ASN A 138 26.77 -22.85 -19.76
CA ASN A 138 26.25 -21.94 -20.78
C ASN A 138 24.90 -21.35 -20.37
N LEU A 139 24.52 -20.24 -21.01
CA LEU A 139 23.15 -19.77 -21.02
C LEU A 139 22.50 -20.15 -22.34
N TYR A 140 21.32 -20.72 -22.23
CA TYR A 140 20.47 -21.07 -23.34
C TYR A 140 19.39 -20.02 -23.47
N GLY A 141 19.07 -19.67 -24.71
CA GLY A 141 18.10 -18.64 -24.97
C GLY A 141 17.24 -18.94 -26.17
N ILE A 142 16.06 -18.35 -26.17
CA ILE A 142 15.15 -18.38 -27.30
C ILE A 142 14.53 -17.00 -27.50
N ALA A 143 14.42 -16.59 -28.76
CA ALA A 143 13.80 -15.34 -29.16
C ALA A 143 13.10 -15.49 -30.52
N PRO A 144 12.11 -14.64 -30.85
CA PRO A 144 11.44 -14.67 -32.14
C PRO A 144 12.43 -14.59 -33.32
N PHE A 145 12.12 -15.31 -34.39
CA PHE A 145 12.89 -15.25 -35.63
C PHE A 145 12.66 -13.90 -36.32
N GLY A 146 13.72 -13.31 -36.87
CA GLY A 146 13.68 -11.96 -37.44
C GLY A 146 13.79 -10.84 -36.42
N ASP A 147 13.91 -11.16 -35.12
CA ASP A 147 14.17 -10.16 -34.09
C ASP A 147 15.51 -9.45 -34.34
N THR A 148 15.48 -8.11 -34.29
CA THR A 148 16.68 -7.28 -34.36
C THR A 148 17.66 -7.61 -33.24
N THR A 149 17.17 -8.05 -32.08
CA THR A 149 17.98 -8.48 -30.95
C THR A 149 18.84 -9.68 -31.29
N ILE A 150 18.30 -10.72 -31.96
CA ILE A 150 19.10 -11.87 -32.40
C ILE A 150 20.20 -11.43 -33.38
N THR A 151 19.88 -10.52 -34.31
CA THR A 151 20.87 -9.98 -35.23
C THR A 151 21.97 -9.23 -34.47
N ARG A 152 21.60 -8.43 -33.48
CA ARG A 152 22.54 -7.68 -32.64
C ARG A 152 23.41 -8.61 -31.78
N LEU A 153 22.84 -9.66 -31.19
CA LEU A 153 23.58 -10.66 -30.40
C LEU A 153 24.56 -11.45 -31.29
N LYS A 154 24.16 -11.84 -32.49
CA LYS A 154 25.07 -12.49 -33.47
C LYS A 154 26.26 -11.62 -33.84
N ASN A 155 26.06 -10.30 -33.92
CA ASN A 155 27.11 -9.35 -34.27
C ASN A 155 28.06 -9.05 -33.09
N MET A 156 27.75 -9.51 -31.88
CA MET A 156 28.62 -9.39 -30.72
C MET A 156 29.58 -10.59 -30.67
N SER A 157 30.72 -10.48 -31.35
CA SER A 157 31.71 -11.56 -31.47
C SER A 157 32.18 -12.14 -30.13
N ALA A 158 32.18 -11.33 -29.06
CA ALA A 158 32.58 -11.76 -27.73
C ALA A 158 31.61 -12.82 -27.14
N LEU A 159 30.30 -12.75 -27.41
CA LEU A 159 29.26 -13.58 -26.76
C LEU A 159 29.40 -15.09 -27.02
N ASN A 160 30.22 -15.49 -28.00
CA ASN A 160 30.28 -16.86 -28.51
C ASN A 160 28.87 -17.38 -28.88
N PHE A 161 28.07 -16.52 -29.50
CA PHE A 161 26.71 -16.84 -29.88
C PHE A 161 26.70 -18.02 -30.86
N THR A 162 25.98 -19.08 -30.50
CA THR A 162 25.75 -20.23 -31.39
C THR A 162 24.25 -20.42 -31.56
N ALA A 163 23.74 -20.24 -32.78
CA ALA A 163 22.39 -20.70 -33.12
C ALA A 163 22.38 -22.24 -33.12
N LEU A 164 21.53 -22.83 -32.30
CA LEU A 164 21.42 -24.27 -32.12
C LEU A 164 20.31 -24.86 -33.00
N ASP A 165 19.16 -24.20 -33.06
CA ASP A 165 18.03 -24.65 -33.86
C ASP A 165 17.09 -23.47 -34.21
N THR A 166 16.19 -23.69 -35.17
CA THR A 166 15.03 -22.82 -35.42
C THR A 166 13.78 -23.61 -35.08
N LEU A 167 13.06 -23.17 -34.05
CA LEU A 167 11.87 -23.84 -33.54
C LEU A 167 10.61 -23.18 -34.08
N VAL A 168 9.55 -23.97 -34.23
CA VAL A 168 8.25 -23.53 -34.75
C VAL A 168 7.19 -23.76 -33.67
N LEU A 169 6.49 -22.71 -33.25
CA LEU A 169 5.37 -22.85 -32.34
C LEU A 169 4.11 -23.22 -33.13
N LEU A 170 3.76 -24.50 -33.12
CA LEU A 170 2.55 -24.99 -33.76
C LEU A 170 1.32 -24.61 -32.93
N PRO A 171 0.28 -24.00 -33.53
CA PRO A 171 -0.96 -23.71 -32.81
C PRO A 171 -1.74 -24.99 -32.53
N ASP A 172 -2.67 -24.94 -31.57
CA ASP A 172 -3.55 -26.06 -31.19
C ASP A 172 -4.33 -26.65 -32.38
N SER A 173 -4.61 -25.84 -33.40
CA SER A 173 -5.30 -26.27 -34.63
C SER A 173 -4.46 -27.23 -35.50
N SER A 174 -3.13 -27.22 -35.36
CA SER A 174 -2.20 -28.04 -36.16
C SER A 174 -1.83 -29.35 -35.46
N GLN A 175 -2.78 -29.96 -34.74
CA GLN A 175 -2.56 -31.19 -33.97
C GLN A 175 -1.97 -32.33 -34.79
N GLN A 176 -2.50 -32.60 -35.99
CA GLN A 176 -1.99 -33.69 -36.84
C GLN A 176 -0.54 -33.47 -37.26
N LEU A 177 -0.16 -32.21 -37.50
CA LEU A 177 1.22 -31.84 -37.82
C LEU A 177 2.13 -32.01 -36.60
N ALA A 178 1.70 -31.58 -35.42
CA ALA A 178 2.44 -31.75 -34.16
C ALA A 178 2.64 -33.23 -33.80
N GLU A 179 1.61 -34.07 -33.98
CA GLU A 179 1.71 -35.52 -33.78
C GLU A 179 2.66 -36.17 -34.77
N GLN A 180 2.56 -35.79 -36.04
CA GLN A 180 3.47 -36.34 -37.05
C GLN A 180 4.92 -35.88 -36.80
N SER A 181 5.17 -34.66 -36.33
CA SER A 181 6.53 -34.17 -36.04
C SER A 181 7.17 -34.90 -34.87
N MET A 182 6.41 -35.19 -33.81
CA MET A 182 6.84 -36.07 -32.71
C MET A 182 7.18 -37.48 -33.22
N ARG A 183 6.38 -38.05 -34.13
CA ARG A 183 6.68 -39.37 -34.72
C ARG A 183 7.97 -39.36 -35.55
N GLN A 184 8.32 -38.25 -36.20
CA GLN A 184 9.56 -38.17 -37.00
C GLN A 184 10.83 -38.35 -36.16
N VAL A 185 10.79 -37.94 -34.90
CA VAL A 185 11.94 -38.05 -33.98
C VAL A 185 11.88 -39.32 -33.12
N GLY A 186 10.96 -40.23 -33.42
CA GLY A 186 10.83 -41.51 -32.73
C GLY A 186 10.07 -41.44 -31.40
N MET A 187 9.34 -40.35 -31.12
CA MET A 187 8.49 -40.29 -29.93
C MET A 187 7.29 -41.22 -30.08
N ASN A 188 7.06 -42.07 -29.07
CA ASN A 188 5.95 -43.00 -29.05
C ASN A 188 4.67 -42.33 -28.56
N LEU A 189 3.70 -42.15 -29.46
CA LEU A 189 2.38 -41.55 -29.19
C LEU A 189 1.27 -42.60 -28.98
N SER A 190 1.59 -43.90 -28.94
CA SER A 190 0.59 -44.99 -29.07
C SER A 190 -0.30 -45.25 -27.84
N LEU A 191 -0.03 -44.63 -26.68
CA LEU A 191 -0.78 -44.87 -25.44
C LEU A 191 -0.86 -43.61 -24.57
N ARG A 192 -1.73 -42.62 -24.88
CA ARG A 192 -2.02 -41.53 -23.92
C ARG A 192 -3.49 -41.07 -23.97
N ILE A 193 -4.19 -41.28 -22.85
CA ILE A 193 -5.58 -40.86 -22.55
C ILE A 193 -5.71 -39.33 -22.36
N CYS A 194 -4.58 -38.60 -22.35
CA CYS A 194 -4.50 -37.20 -21.94
C CYS A 194 -3.92 -36.29 -23.03
N LEU A 195 -4.59 -36.22 -24.18
CA LEU A 195 -4.23 -35.29 -25.25
C LEU A 195 -4.82 -33.89 -24.99
N LEU A 196 -4.13 -32.86 -25.49
CA LEU A 196 -4.62 -31.49 -25.57
C LEU A 196 -5.05 -30.87 -24.23
N LYS A 197 -4.30 -31.12 -23.17
CA LYS A 197 -4.61 -30.61 -21.83
C LYS A 197 -4.00 -29.23 -21.61
N LYS A 198 -4.78 -28.33 -21.00
CA LYS A 198 -4.28 -27.03 -20.56
C LYS A 198 -3.71 -27.13 -19.14
N PRO A 199 -2.47 -26.70 -18.91
CA PRO A 199 -1.93 -26.56 -17.56
C PRO A 199 -2.70 -25.50 -16.80
N HIS A 200 -3.22 -25.86 -15.64
CA HIS A 200 -3.87 -24.92 -14.73
C HIS A 200 -3.69 -25.36 -13.27
N GLY A 201 -3.93 -24.46 -12.33
CA GLY A 201 -3.85 -24.78 -10.90
C GLY A 201 -3.64 -23.53 -10.06
N TYR A 202 -3.13 -23.70 -8.85
CA TYR A 202 -2.85 -22.61 -7.92
C TYR A 202 -1.36 -22.55 -7.56
N VAL A 203 -0.81 -21.35 -7.49
CA VAL A 203 0.50 -21.12 -6.85
C VAL A 203 0.28 -20.58 -5.45
N ARG A 204 0.91 -21.21 -4.46
CA ARG A 204 0.78 -20.88 -3.04
C ARG A 204 2.13 -20.80 -2.35
N THR A 205 2.19 -20.05 -1.25
CA THR A 205 3.36 -19.92 -0.40
C THR A 205 2.98 -20.16 1.06
N ALA A 206 3.87 -20.76 1.84
CA ALA A 206 3.63 -20.96 3.27
C ALA A 206 3.67 -19.63 4.04
N ASP A 207 2.66 -19.42 4.89
CA ASP A 207 2.57 -18.33 5.85
C ASP A 207 2.55 -18.94 7.27
N ASP A 208 3.59 -18.63 8.04
CA ASP A 208 3.81 -19.17 9.38
C ASP A 208 2.93 -18.52 10.46
N TYR A 209 2.34 -17.35 10.20
CA TYR A 209 1.37 -16.74 11.10
C TYR A 209 0.00 -17.41 11.01
N TYR A 210 -0.48 -17.69 9.80
CA TYR A 210 -1.76 -18.41 9.63
C TYR A 210 -1.63 -19.93 9.76
N GLY A 211 -0.42 -20.47 9.79
CA GLY A 211 -0.19 -21.91 9.75
C GLY A 211 -0.75 -22.58 8.49
N SER A 212 -0.91 -21.83 7.40
CA SER A 212 -1.53 -22.30 6.15
C SER A 212 -0.87 -21.66 4.92
N SER A 213 -1.15 -22.21 3.74
CA SER A 213 -0.60 -21.68 2.49
C SER A 213 -1.52 -20.63 1.86
N GLU A 214 -0.99 -19.45 1.59
CA GLU A 214 -1.70 -18.35 0.93
C GLU A 214 -1.41 -18.30 -0.57
N PRO A 215 -2.30 -17.69 -1.37
CA PRO A 215 -2.04 -17.44 -2.80
C PRO A 215 -0.78 -16.60 -3.05
N VAL A 216 -0.06 -16.92 -4.13
CA VAL A 216 0.98 -16.04 -4.70
C VAL A 216 0.39 -15.28 -5.87
N ARG A 217 0.39 -13.95 -5.79
CA ARG A 217 -0.37 -13.09 -6.71
C ARG A 217 0.54 -12.46 -7.76
N GLY A 218 0.10 -12.53 -9.01
CA GLY A 218 0.83 -11.94 -10.14
C GLY A 218 2.15 -12.62 -10.48
N ILE A 219 2.43 -13.83 -9.95
CA ILE A 219 3.62 -14.60 -10.34
C ILE A 219 3.41 -15.17 -11.75
N LYS A 220 4.44 -15.12 -12.59
CA LYS A 220 4.39 -15.74 -13.92
C LYS A 220 4.56 -17.25 -13.79
N VAL A 221 3.68 -18.00 -14.45
CA VAL A 221 3.76 -19.47 -14.59
C VAL A 221 4.05 -19.79 -16.04
N TRP A 222 5.04 -20.62 -16.29
CA TRP A 222 5.50 -20.95 -17.63
C TRP A 222 5.60 -22.47 -17.85
N ALA A 223 5.48 -22.87 -19.10
CA ALA A 223 5.72 -24.23 -19.59
C ALA A 223 6.43 -24.17 -20.94
N LEU A 224 7.16 -25.22 -21.31
CA LEU A 224 7.91 -25.25 -22.57
C LEU A 224 7.20 -26.07 -23.66
N ALA A 225 6.73 -25.46 -24.74
CA ALA A 225 6.31 -26.19 -25.93
C ALA A 225 7.55 -26.59 -26.74
N PHE A 226 8.20 -27.70 -26.36
CA PHE A 226 9.45 -28.19 -26.95
C PHE A 226 10.52 -27.10 -27.08
N GLY A 227 10.78 -26.39 -25.98
CA GLY A 227 11.77 -25.33 -25.91
C GLY A 227 11.20 -23.93 -26.12
N ILE A 228 9.95 -23.79 -26.57
CA ILE A 228 9.30 -22.48 -26.73
C ILE A 228 8.48 -22.15 -25.48
N PRO A 229 8.80 -21.10 -24.72
CA PRO A 229 8.07 -20.76 -23.52
C PRO A 229 6.67 -20.25 -23.84
N VAL A 230 5.68 -20.84 -23.17
CA VAL A 230 4.29 -20.35 -23.10
C VAL A 230 3.99 -20.06 -21.64
N SER A 231 3.31 -18.94 -21.36
CA SER A 231 3.15 -18.48 -19.98
C SER A 231 1.85 -17.72 -19.74
N THR A 232 1.50 -17.61 -18.47
CA THR A 232 0.42 -16.75 -17.94
C THR A 232 0.88 -16.17 -16.60
N HIS A 233 0.07 -15.31 -15.97
CA HIS A 233 0.30 -14.86 -14.59
C HIS A 233 -0.83 -15.36 -13.70
N THR A 234 -0.54 -15.55 -12.41
CA THR A 234 -1.58 -15.86 -11.44
C THR A 234 -2.48 -14.67 -11.17
N ASP A 235 -3.76 -14.94 -10.90
CA ASP A 235 -4.72 -13.94 -10.43
C ASP A 235 -4.58 -13.65 -8.91
N GLY A 236 -5.52 -12.87 -8.35
CA GLY A 236 -5.56 -12.54 -6.92
C GLY A 236 -5.80 -13.74 -5.98
N ASN A 237 -6.27 -14.87 -6.51
CA ASN A 237 -6.44 -16.14 -5.80
C ASN A 237 -5.27 -17.10 -6.03
N GLY A 238 -4.24 -16.67 -6.77
CA GLY A 238 -3.09 -17.50 -7.12
C GLY A 238 -3.41 -18.50 -8.23
N TYR A 239 -4.58 -18.41 -8.86
CA TYR A 239 -4.98 -19.32 -9.93
C TYR A 239 -4.29 -18.95 -11.24
N TYR A 240 -3.89 -19.96 -12.01
CA TYR A 240 -3.35 -19.80 -13.35
C TYR A 240 -3.98 -20.81 -14.32
N GLU A 241 -4.08 -20.42 -15.60
CA GLU A 241 -4.33 -21.31 -16.74
C GLU A 241 -3.45 -20.87 -17.92
N ILE A 242 -2.60 -21.76 -18.42
CA ILE A 242 -1.82 -21.54 -19.64
C ILE A 242 -2.70 -21.85 -20.84
N GLY A 243 -2.79 -20.90 -21.77
CA GLY A 243 -3.67 -21.00 -22.94
C GLY A 243 -3.31 -22.12 -23.92
N PHE A 244 -2.04 -22.55 -23.94
CA PHE A 244 -1.51 -23.57 -24.85
C PHE A 244 -1.87 -24.99 -24.39
N ARG A 245 -2.20 -25.89 -25.33
CA ARG A 245 -2.57 -27.27 -25.04
C ARG A 245 -1.41 -28.23 -25.27
N PHE A 246 -1.18 -29.10 -24.30
CA PHE A 246 -0.09 -30.07 -24.34
C PHE A 246 -0.63 -31.48 -24.64
N SER A 247 -0.08 -32.10 -25.68
CA SER A 247 -0.35 -33.50 -26.04
C SER A 247 0.62 -34.48 -25.38
N ILE A 248 1.79 -34.00 -24.98
CA ILE A 248 2.74 -34.72 -24.13
C ILE A 248 3.13 -33.85 -22.94
N GLY A 249 3.66 -34.47 -21.89
CA GLY A 249 4.20 -33.72 -20.77
C GLY A 249 5.33 -32.78 -21.17
N SER A 250 5.60 -31.78 -20.34
CA SER A 250 6.68 -30.83 -20.54
C SER A 250 7.20 -30.27 -19.22
N ILE A 251 8.31 -29.55 -19.28
CA ILE A 251 8.85 -28.79 -18.17
C ILE A 251 7.96 -27.59 -17.87
N MET A 252 7.68 -27.41 -16.58
CA MET A 252 6.98 -26.25 -16.05
C MET A 252 7.82 -25.54 -14.98
N GLY A 253 7.47 -24.29 -14.71
CA GLY A 253 8.08 -23.52 -13.65
C GLY A 253 7.36 -22.20 -13.40
N THR A 254 7.99 -21.39 -12.56
CA THR A 254 7.51 -20.05 -12.22
C THR A 254 8.62 -19.03 -12.44
N GLU A 255 8.25 -17.77 -12.58
CA GLU A 255 9.15 -16.64 -12.62
C GLU A 255 8.54 -15.54 -11.75
N ALA A 256 9.25 -15.09 -10.72
CA ALA A 256 8.78 -14.03 -9.82
C ALA A 256 8.90 -12.62 -10.44
N ASN A 257 8.24 -12.48 -11.59
CA ASN A 257 8.19 -11.28 -12.41
C ASN A 257 6.72 -10.96 -12.68
N SER A 258 6.36 -9.69 -12.51
CA SER A 258 5.00 -9.18 -12.70
C SER A 258 5.05 -7.83 -13.40
N SER A 259 3.89 -7.29 -13.77
CA SER A 259 3.79 -5.92 -14.32
C SER A 259 4.21 -4.83 -13.32
N ARG A 260 4.26 -5.15 -12.02
CA ARG A 260 4.58 -4.21 -10.94
C ARG A 260 6.05 -4.25 -10.57
N VAL A 261 6.60 -5.46 -10.45
CA VAL A 261 7.94 -5.71 -9.94
C VAL A 261 8.63 -6.83 -10.70
N ASN A 262 9.92 -6.62 -10.99
CA ASN A 262 10.84 -7.60 -11.54
C ASN A 262 11.87 -7.99 -10.48
N ILE A 263 11.79 -9.22 -9.98
CA ILE A 263 12.69 -9.73 -8.95
C ILE A 263 13.95 -10.31 -9.61
N ARG A 264 15.10 -9.77 -9.23
CA ARG A 264 16.43 -10.21 -9.65
C ARG A 264 17.14 -10.86 -8.48
N PRO A 265 17.25 -12.21 -8.47
CA PRO A 265 17.85 -12.91 -7.36
C PRO A 265 19.37 -12.73 -7.36
N LEU A 266 19.95 -12.67 -6.18
CA LEU A 266 21.38 -12.62 -5.97
C LEU A 266 21.74 -13.65 -4.91
N ASP A 267 22.44 -14.69 -5.33
CA ASP A 267 22.81 -15.78 -4.43
C ASP A 267 24.26 -15.66 -3.99
N PHE A 268 24.45 -15.32 -2.72
CA PHE A 268 25.75 -15.25 -2.05
C PHE A 268 26.02 -16.49 -1.18
N SER A 269 25.18 -17.52 -1.23
CA SER A 269 25.32 -18.75 -0.43
C SER A 269 26.38 -19.74 -0.93
N GLY A 270 27.42 -19.26 -1.64
CA GLY A 270 28.44 -20.12 -2.27
C GLY A 270 29.22 -20.96 -1.26
N PRO A 271 29.80 -22.10 -1.66
CA PRO A 271 30.71 -22.84 -0.79
C PRO A 271 31.95 -21.98 -0.48
N THR A 272 32.34 -21.91 0.79
CA THR A 272 33.57 -21.28 1.32
C THR A 272 33.80 -19.81 0.95
N GLY A 273 33.25 -18.87 1.74
CA GLY A 273 33.79 -17.51 1.98
C GLY A 273 34.14 -16.61 0.79
N SER A 274 33.86 -17.04 -0.45
CA SER A 274 34.28 -16.44 -1.71
C SER A 274 33.06 -16.26 -2.60
N ILE A 275 33.07 -15.18 -3.37
CA ILE A 275 31.93 -14.69 -4.13
C ILE A 275 31.99 -15.29 -5.54
N ASP A 276 30.97 -16.07 -5.89
CA ASP A 276 30.83 -16.65 -7.23
C ASP A 276 30.21 -15.62 -8.19
N ASN A 277 31.08 -14.81 -8.79
CA ASN A 277 30.68 -13.78 -9.75
C ASN A 277 29.95 -14.34 -10.98
N ALA A 278 30.25 -15.58 -11.39
CA ALA A 278 29.60 -16.20 -12.54
C ALA A 278 28.16 -16.60 -12.21
N ARG A 279 27.94 -17.19 -11.04
CA ARG A 279 26.59 -17.48 -10.53
C ARG A 279 25.75 -16.21 -10.34
N ILE A 280 26.33 -15.17 -9.75
CA ILE A 280 25.63 -13.89 -9.55
C ILE A 280 25.23 -13.27 -10.89
N LEU A 281 26.14 -13.27 -11.87
CA LEU A 281 25.86 -12.78 -13.21
C LEU A 281 24.75 -13.61 -13.88
N ALA A 282 24.80 -14.94 -13.80
CA ALA A 282 23.77 -15.80 -14.34
C ALA A 282 22.39 -15.54 -13.71
N ASN A 283 22.32 -15.40 -12.38
CA ASN A 283 21.07 -15.10 -11.66
C ASN A 283 20.48 -13.75 -12.04
N LEU A 284 21.32 -12.72 -12.23
CA LEU A 284 20.88 -11.41 -12.73
C LEU A 284 20.28 -11.51 -14.14
N LEU A 285 20.94 -12.25 -15.03
CA LEU A 285 20.54 -12.39 -16.44
C LEU A 285 19.25 -13.22 -16.58
N ILE A 286 19.18 -14.37 -15.92
CA ILE A 286 18.02 -15.27 -15.96
C ILE A 286 16.83 -14.65 -15.20
N GLY A 287 17.08 -14.05 -14.04
CA GLY A 287 16.03 -13.56 -13.15
C GLY A 287 15.53 -14.63 -12.17
N SER A 288 14.40 -14.35 -11.51
CA SER A 288 13.78 -15.20 -10.49
C SER A 288 13.03 -16.40 -11.06
N VAL A 289 13.68 -17.16 -11.94
CA VAL A 289 13.13 -18.36 -12.58
C VAL A 289 13.32 -19.57 -11.64
N HIS A 290 12.25 -20.30 -11.38
CA HIS A 290 12.27 -21.59 -10.70
C HIS A 290 11.67 -22.65 -11.62
N THR A 291 12.39 -23.76 -11.79
CA THR A 291 11.99 -24.88 -12.64
C THR A 291 11.47 -26.02 -11.78
N TYR A 292 10.21 -26.40 -11.96
CA TYR A 292 9.56 -27.45 -11.17
C TYR A 292 9.94 -28.87 -11.64
N GLY A 293 10.28 -29.03 -12.91
CA GLY A 293 10.53 -30.34 -13.51
C GLY A 293 9.57 -30.70 -14.63
N GLY A 294 9.69 -31.94 -15.12
CA GLY A 294 8.81 -32.55 -16.10
C GLY A 294 7.45 -32.89 -15.50
N VAL A 295 6.38 -32.41 -16.16
CA VAL A 295 4.99 -32.62 -15.77
C VAL A 295 4.26 -33.31 -16.91
N SER A 296 3.55 -34.41 -16.64
CA SER A 296 2.77 -35.10 -17.67
C SER A 296 1.56 -34.26 -18.13
N ALA A 297 1.13 -34.43 -19.39
CA ALA A 297 -0.06 -33.75 -19.90
C ALA A 297 -1.34 -34.08 -19.08
N CYS A 298 -1.44 -35.30 -18.52
CA CYS A 298 -2.54 -35.64 -17.60
C CYS A 298 -2.51 -34.72 -16.38
N ARG A 299 -1.35 -34.65 -15.70
CA ARG A 299 -1.19 -33.85 -14.49
C ARG A 299 -1.40 -32.35 -14.74
N MET A 300 -0.98 -31.85 -15.91
CA MET A 300 -1.31 -30.49 -16.34
C MET A 300 -2.82 -30.26 -16.41
N GLY A 301 -3.56 -31.23 -16.98
CA GLY A 301 -5.00 -31.14 -17.21
C GLY A 301 -5.90 -31.52 -16.02
N ASP A 302 -5.38 -32.23 -15.03
CA ASP A 302 -6.10 -32.56 -13.79
C ASP A 302 -5.94 -31.47 -12.72
N GLY A 303 -5.03 -30.52 -12.96
CA GLY A 303 -4.67 -29.45 -12.04
C GLY A 303 -3.31 -29.67 -11.39
N LEU A 304 -2.42 -28.67 -11.53
CA LEU A 304 -1.09 -28.65 -10.93
C LEU A 304 -0.98 -27.48 -9.95
N ASN A 305 -1.08 -27.79 -8.66
CA ASN A 305 -0.77 -26.83 -7.62
C ASN A 305 0.73 -26.78 -7.35
N ILE A 306 1.30 -25.59 -7.25
CA ILE A 306 2.69 -25.33 -6.90
C ILE A 306 2.68 -24.66 -5.54
N THR A 307 3.31 -25.27 -4.54
CA THR A 307 3.39 -24.72 -3.19
C THR A 307 4.83 -24.55 -2.78
N PHE A 308 5.22 -23.32 -2.44
CA PHE A 308 6.52 -23.02 -1.87
C PHE A 308 6.48 -23.23 -0.35
N SER A 309 6.83 -24.44 0.07
CA SER A 309 6.95 -24.85 1.47
C SER A 309 8.41 -24.83 1.92
N GLY A 310 8.67 -24.48 3.19
CA GLY A 310 10.03 -24.41 3.75
C GLY A 310 10.66 -23.02 3.64
N HIS A 311 11.95 -22.90 3.95
CA HIS A 311 12.70 -21.64 3.82
C HIS A 311 13.53 -21.67 2.53
N THR A 312 12.93 -21.24 1.43
CA THR A 312 13.51 -21.30 0.09
C THR A 312 13.49 -19.93 -0.59
N GLN A 313 14.32 -19.76 -1.63
CA GLN A 313 14.32 -18.54 -2.45
C GLN A 313 12.94 -18.27 -3.08
N GLN A 314 12.22 -19.31 -3.50
CA GLN A 314 10.92 -19.17 -4.14
C GLN A 314 9.85 -18.67 -3.16
N ARG A 315 9.84 -19.18 -1.92
CA ARG A 315 8.97 -18.65 -0.86
C ARG A 315 9.28 -17.19 -0.60
N TYR A 316 10.55 -16.85 -0.50
CA TYR A 316 11.01 -15.48 -0.30
C TYR A 316 10.56 -14.55 -1.44
N TRP A 317 10.73 -14.92 -2.71
CA TRP A 317 10.25 -14.13 -3.84
C TRP A 317 8.72 -13.99 -3.87
N ALA A 318 8.01 -15.05 -3.48
CA ALA A 318 6.55 -15.02 -3.36
C ALA A 318 6.08 -14.01 -2.29
N HIS A 319 6.77 -13.92 -1.17
CA HIS A 319 6.51 -12.92 -0.13
C HIS A 319 6.74 -11.48 -0.63
N ILE A 320 7.79 -11.24 -1.43
CA ILE A 320 8.00 -9.93 -2.09
C ILE A 320 6.80 -9.59 -3.00
N LEU A 321 6.37 -10.51 -3.86
CA LEU A 321 5.23 -10.28 -4.76
C LEU A 321 3.93 -9.99 -3.99
N ASN A 322 3.66 -10.76 -2.94
CA ASN A 322 2.48 -10.54 -2.10
C ASN A 322 2.54 -9.20 -1.38
N ALA A 323 3.70 -8.78 -0.86
CA ALA A 323 3.86 -7.47 -0.24
C ALA A 323 3.55 -6.33 -1.22
N TYR A 324 4.04 -6.40 -2.46
CA TYR A 324 3.69 -5.43 -3.51
C TYR A 324 2.17 -5.39 -3.77
N TYR A 325 1.53 -6.56 -3.91
CA TYR A 325 0.09 -6.64 -4.12
C TYR A 325 -0.70 -5.99 -2.99
N PHE A 326 -0.42 -6.35 -1.73
CA PHE A 326 -1.14 -5.82 -0.57
C PHE A 326 -0.86 -4.34 -0.34
N HIS A 327 0.39 -3.90 -0.52
CA HIS A 327 0.75 -2.51 -0.41
C HIS A 327 -0.04 -1.64 -1.40
N ASP A 328 -0.20 -2.08 -2.65
CA ASP A 328 -0.99 -1.35 -3.64
C ASP A 328 -2.47 -1.26 -3.24
N GLN A 329 -3.04 -2.34 -2.70
CA GLN A 329 -4.42 -2.36 -2.21
C GLN A 329 -4.61 -1.40 -1.03
N TYR A 330 -3.68 -1.42 -0.06
CA TYR A 330 -3.76 -0.56 1.11
C TYR A 330 -3.51 0.90 0.73
N CYS A 331 -2.56 1.20 -0.14
CA CYS A 331 -2.38 2.56 -0.68
C CYS A 331 -3.65 3.08 -1.35
N ALA A 332 -4.34 2.24 -2.13
CA ALA A 332 -5.60 2.62 -2.75
C ALA A 332 -6.70 2.91 -1.71
N GLN A 333 -6.79 2.11 -0.65
CA GLN A 333 -7.72 2.34 0.48
C GLN A 333 -7.42 3.64 1.24
N GLU A 334 -6.14 3.94 1.45
CA GLU A 334 -5.68 5.19 2.08
C GLU A 334 -5.63 6.39 1.11
N ASN A 335 -5.98 6.19 -0.16
CA ASN A 335 -5.90 7.19 -1.22
C ASN A 335 -4.50 7.84 -1.35
N ILE A 336 -3.43 7.07 -1.15
CA ILE A 336 -2.04 7.51 -1.35
C ILE A 336 -1.44 6.83 -2.58
N LEU A 337 -0.33 7.36 -3.10
CA LEU A 337 0.29 6.77 -4.29
C LEU A 337 1.07 5.50 -3.91
N PRO A 338 0.83 4.35 -4.57
CA PRO A 338 1.65 3.16 -4.37
C PRO A 338 3.07 3.34 -4.94
N ALA A 339 3.99 2.43 -4.67
CA ALA A 339 5.32 2.42 -5.30
C ALA A 339 5.24 2.50 -6.84
N PRO A 340 6.26 3.04 -7.55
CA PRO A 340 6.29 3.10 -9.02
C PRO A 340 6.06 1.76 -9.71
N SER A 341 5.70 1.77 -10.99
CA SER A 341 5.56 0.55 -11.81
C SER A 341 6.86 0.18 -12.50
N GLY A 342 7.17 -1.11 -12.55
CA GLY A 342 8.40 -1.60 -13.17
C GLY A 342 9.58 -1.59 -12.20
N MET A 343 9.32 -1.70 -10.90
CA MET A 343 10.34 -1.74 -9.84
C MET A 343 11.30 -2.91 -10.08
N THR A 344 12.61 -2.66 -9.99
CA THR A 344 13.63 -3.71 -9.98
C THR A 344 14.02 -4.01 -8.55
N VAL A 345 13.77 -5.25 -8.10
CA VAL A 345 14.08 -5.68 -6.73
C VAL A 345 15.24 -6.65 -6.74
N TYR A 346 16.29 -6.35 -5.99
CA TYR A 346 17.36 -7.31 -5.70
C TYR A 346 16.97 -8.19 -4.51
N ALA A 347 16.68 -9.46 -4.79
CA ALA A 347 16.36 -10.45 -3.77
C ALA A 347 17.64 -11.22 -3.38
N ILE A 348 18.27 -10.77 -2.29
CA ILE A 348 19.57 -11.25 -1.83
C ILE A 348 19.38 -12.45 -0.90
N TRP A 349 19.98 -13.58 -1.28
CA TRP A 349 20.02 -14.83 -0.52
C TRP A 349 21.43 -15.05 0.03
N ASN A 350 21.61 -15.00 1.35
CA ASN A 350 22.93 -14.90 1.96
C ASN A 350 23.10 -15.85 3.16
N LYS A 351 24.26 -16.53 3.24
CA LYS A 351 24.60 -17.48 4.32
C LYS A 351 24.77 -16.82 5.70
N SER A 352 25.19 -15.57 5.75
CA SER A 352 25.52 -14.87 7.00
C SER A 352 24.49 -13.80 7.39
N ALA A 353 23.34 -13.76 6.72
CA ALA A 353 22.31 -12.77 6.96
C ALA A 353 21.22 -13.30 7.90
N GLU A 354 20.67 -12.39 8.70
CA GLU A 354 19.33 -12.52 9.28
C GLU A 354 18.33 -11.78 8.37
N VAL A 355 17.04 -12.00 8.58
CA VAL A 355 15.99 -11.19 7.95
C VAL A 355 15.98 -9.82 8.65
N GLY A 356 16.02 -8.74 7.87
CA GLY A 356 16.09 -7.38 8.43
C GLY A 356 16.81 -6.36 7.56
N SER A 357 17.80 -6.80 6.76
CA SER A 357 18.51 -5.87 5.88
C SER A 357 17.76 -5.65 4.57
N ALA A 358 17.15 -4.49 4.43
CA ALA A 358 16.53 -4.03 3.20
C ALA A 358 16.86 -2.55 2.94
N SER A 359 16.63 -2.10 1.71
CA SER A 359 16.89 -0.71 1.33
C SER A 359 16.09 -0.33 0.09
N THR A 360 15.64 0.92 0.04
CA THR A 360 14.95 1.52 -1.10
C THR A 360 15.81 2.64 -1.66
N MET A 361 16.56 2.34 -2.73
CA MET A 361 17.51 3.28 -3.34
C MET A 361 16.92 4.02 -4.55
N MET A 362 15.87 3.45 -5.17
CA MET A 362 15.17 3.97 -6.34
C MET A 362 16.06 4.22 -7.58
N MET A 363 17.20 3.53 -7.72
CA MET A 363 18.16 3.82 -8.80
C MET A 363 17.68 3.41 -10.19
N GLY A 364 16.68 2.53 -10.30
CA GLY A 364 16.06 2.15 -11.57
C GLY A 364 15.09 3.22 -12.09
N HIS A 365 14.44 3.97 -11.19
CA HIS A 365 13.43 4.98 -11.50
C HIS A 365 13.94 6.40 -11.45
N ALA A 366 14.97 6.64 -10.65
CA ALA A 366 15.37 7.99 -10.37
C ALA A 366 16.43 8.44 -11.38
N SER A 367 16.10 9.52 -12.10
CA SER A 367 17.07 10.36 -12.81
C SER A 367 17.87 11.16 -11.78
N LEU A 368 18.52 10.44 -10.86
CA LEU A 368 19.20 11.03 -9.73
C LEU A 368 20.40 11.81 -10.27
N PRO A 369 20.51 13.12 -10.00
CA PRO A 369 21.82 13.72 -9.91
C PRO A 369 22.46 13.17 -8.63
N ILE A 370 22.87 11.89 -8.63
CA ILE A 370 23.73 11.37 -7.57
C ILE A 370 25.11 11.96 -7.83
N ALA A 371 25.26 13.26 -7.55
CA ALA A 371 26.44 14.04 -7.89
C ALA A 371 27.72 13.49 -7.25
N ASN A 372 27.60 12.57 -6.29
CA ASN A 372 28.71 12.01 -5.51
C ASN A 372 28.74 10.49 -5.39
N VAL A 373 27.78 9.74 -5.97
CA VAL A 373 27.89 8.27 -6.00
C VAL A 373 28.53 7.88 -7.30
N ASP A 374 29.84 7.63 -7.23
CA ASP A 374 30.49 6.84 -8.24
C ASP A 374 29.85 5.44 -8.21
N ILE A 375 28.90 5.22 -9.11
CA ILE A 375 28.21 3.96 -9.33
C ILE A 375 29.19 2.78 -9.50
N THR A 376 30.43 3.05 -9.94
CA THR A 376 31.50 2.05 -10.01
C THR A 376 31.97 1.65 -8.62
N ASN A 377 32.15 2.63 -7.73
CA ASN A 377 32.52 2.40 -6.33
C ASN A 377 31.36 1.74 -5.56
N TRP A 378 30.11 2.14 -5.83
CA TRP A 378 28.92 1.47 -5.27
C TRP A 378 28.86 -0.01 -5.69
N ILE A 379 29.00 -0.31 -6.98
CA ILE A 379 29.04 -1.69 -7.49
C ILE A 379 30.19 -2.48 -6.86
N THR A 380 31.36 -1.85 -6.71
CA THR A 380 32.54 -2.49 -6.13
C THR A 380 32.30 -2.86 -4.67
N GLY A 381 31.72 -1.94 -3.88
CA GLY A 381 31.33 -2.22 -2.50
C GLY A 381 30.20 -3.24 -2.37
N PHE A 382 29.27 -3.25 -3.33
CA PHE A 382 28.15 -4.20 -3.40
C PHE A 382 28.62 -5.64 -3.63
N VAL A 383 29.50 -5.84 -4.63
CA VAL A 383 29.96 -7.18 -5.03
C VAL A 383 31.09 -7.69 -4.13
N ASN A 384 31.89 -6.82 -3.48
CA ASN A 384 33.00 -7.22 -2.62
C ASN A 384 32.82 -6.75 -1.16
N PRO A 385 31.83 -7.28 -0.41
CA PRO A 385 31.52 -6.88 0.97
C PRO A 385 32.65 -7.09 1.99
N LEU A 386 33.72 -7.82 1.65
CA LEU A 386 34.88 -8.08 2.53
C LEU A 386 36.08 -7.14 2.29
N GLY A 387 35.89 -6.06 1.52
CA GLY A 387 36.97 -5.10 1.27
C GLY A 387 38.10 -5.65 0.41
N SER A 388 37.84 -6.68 -0.41
CA SER A 388 38.81 -7.12 -1.41
C SER A 388 39.04 -5.99 -2.43
N THR A 389 40.31 -5.77 -2.78
CA THR A 389 40.72 -4.81 -3.81
C THR A 389 40.54 -5.34 -5.23
N ASP A 390 39.99 -6.54 -5.36
CA ASP A 390 39.79 -7.18 -6.66
C ASP A 390 38.74 -6.40 -7.44
N ALA A 391 39.08 -6.03 -8.67
CA ALA A 391 38.12 -5.36 -9.53
C ALA A 391 36.91 -6.27 -9.76
N VAL A 392 35.70 -5.75 -9.55
CA VAL A 392 34.48 -6.44 -9.98
C VAL A 392 34.62 -6.73 -11.47
N PRO A 393 34.41 -7.99 -11.92
CA PRO A 393 34.51 -8.31 -13.33
C PRO A 393 33.66 -7.34 -14.16
N PRO A 394 34.20 -6.71 -15.22
CA PRO A 394 33.49 -5.67 -15.98
C PRO A 394 32.11 -6.11 -16.45
N LEU A 395 31.93 -7.39 -16.76
CA LEU A 395 30.65 -7.97 -17.19
C LEU A 395 29.58 -7.95 -16.08
N LEU A 396 29.96 -8.34 -14.85
CA LEU A 396 29.06 -8.27 -13.70
C LEU A 396 28.72 -6.81 -13.35
N SER A 397 29.71 -5.90 -13.41
CA SER A 397 29.46 -4.47 -13.22
C SER A 397 28.46 -3.93 -14.25
N ASN A 398 28.61 -4.35 -15.50
CA ASN A 398 27.71 -3.98 -16.58
C ASN A 398 26.29 -4.56 -16.42
N ALA A 399 26.17 -5.80 -15.94
CA ALA A 399 24.89 -6.42 -15.62
C ALA A 399 24.12 -5.61 -14.56
N ILE A 400 24.81 -5.23 -13.48
CA ILE A 400 24.23 -4.42 -12.41
C ILE A 400 23.83 -3.04 -12.89
N ARG A 401 24.64 -2.38 -13.74
CA ARG A 401 24.27 -1.09 -14.37
C ARG A 401 23.07 -1.21 -15.30
N GLY A 402 22.94 -2.37 -15.95
CA GLY A 402 21.79 -2.68 -16.77
C GLY A 402 20.52 -2.78 -15.94
N TRP A 403 20.58 -3.42 -14.77
CA TRP A 403 19.44 -3.68 -13.90
C TRP A 403 19.57 -2.96 -12.56
N LEU A 404 19.72 -1.64 -12.57
CA LEU A 404 19.88 -0.90 -11.32
C LEU A 404 18.70 -1.15 -10.36
N PRO A 405 18.97 -1.49 -9.09
CA PRO A 405 17.91 -1.80 -8.14
C PRO A 405 17.18 -0.54 -7.70
N ASP A 406 15.86 -0.64 -7.62
CA ASP A 406 15.05 0.31 -6.87
C ASP A 406 14.99 -0.07 -5.40
N GLN A 407 14.96 -1.37 -5.13
CA GLN A 407 14.95 -1.93 -3.78
C GLN A 407 15.86 -3.14 -3.69
N SER A 408 16.33 -3.42 -2.48
CA SER A 408 16.99 -4.66 -2.14
C SER A 408 16.41 -5.22 -0.86
N PHE A 409 16.18 -6.52 -0.83
CA PHE A 409 15.84 -7.26 0.38
C PHE A 409 16.90 -8.33 0.58
N GLN A 410 17.27 -8.59 1.83
CA GLN A 410 18.18 -9.68 2.17
C GLN A 410 17.55 -10.61 3.18
N VAL A 411 17.70 -11.91 2.92
CA VAL A 411 17.30 -12.97 3.84
C VAL A 411 18.43 -13.98 4.03
N GLY A 412 18.49 -14.52 5.24
CA GLY A 412 19.39 -15.62 5.60
C GLY A 412 19.05 -16.92 4.89
N VAL A 413 19.99 -17.86 4.86
CA VAL A 413 19.70 -19.27 4.49
C VAL A 413 18.95 -20.03 5.59
N ASN A 414 18.88 -19.47 6.80
CA ASN A 414 18.10 -19.98 7.91
C ASN A 414 16.90 -19.04 8.14
N PRO A 415 15.69 -19.58 8.37
CA PRO A 415 14.53 -18.74 8.65
C PRO A 415 14.64 -18.11 10.05
N PRO A 416 14.31 -16.82 10.21
CA PRO A 416 14.09 -16.24 11.52
C PRO A 416 12.78 -16.78 12.12
N PRO A 417 12.57 -16.62 13.44
CA PRO A 417 11.24 -16.70 14.02
C PRO A 417 10.28 -15.72 13.32
N HIS A 418 9.01 -16.09 13.18
CA HIS A 418 7.96 -15.21 12.64
C HIS A 418 8.29 -14.63 11.25
N PHE A 419 8.88 -15.45 10.37
CA PHE A 419 9.40 -15.01 9.07
C PHE A 419 8.37 -14.26 8.23
N SER A 420 7.13 -14.76 8.11
CA SER A 420 6.16 -14.14 7.19
C SER A 420 5.71 -12.77 7.68
N THR A 421 5.52 -12.59 8.99
CA THR A 421 5.12 -11.31 9.57
C THR A 421 6.25 -10.30 9.55
N ASP A 422 7.44 -10.70 9.99
CA ASP A 422 8.63 -9.85 10.05
C ASP A 422 9.05 -9.39 8.64
N PHE A 423 9.16 -10.33 7.70
CA PHE A 423 9.52 -10.01 6.33
C PHE A 423 8.48 -9.10 5.66
N THR A 424 7.19 -9.36 5.87
CA THR A 424 6.13 -8.52 5.29
C THR A 424 6.15 -7.10 5.85
N GLN A 425 6.45 -6.91 7.13
CA GLN A 425 6.61 -5.58 7.72
C GLN A 425 7.79 -4.83 7.10
N ILE A 426 8.93 -5.49 6.94
CA ILE A 426 10.11 -4.93 6.26
C ILE A 426 9.76 -4.56 4.81
N ALA A 427 9.04 -5.44 4.10
CA ALA A 427 8.62 -5.16 2.74
C ALA A 427 7.68 -3.94 2.65
N PHE A 428 6.74 -3.79 3.59
CA PHE A 428 5.89 -2.61 3.66
C PHE A 428 6.64 -1.34 4.05
N HIS A 429 7.64 -1.43 4.93
CA HIS A 429 8.53 -0.31 5.27
C HIS A 429 9.24 0.22 4.02
N GLU A 430 9.90 -0.68 3.28
CA GLU A 430 10.59 -0.32 2.04
C GLU A 430 9.62 0.18 0.95
N LEU A 431 8.44 -0.40 0.86
CA LEU A 431 7.42 0.08 -0.07
C LEU A 431 6.86 1.45 0.35
N GLY A 432 6.84 1.77 1.65
CA GLY A 432 6.53 3.10 2.18
C GLY A 432 7.53 4.16 1.71
N HIS A 433 8.82 3.82 1.69
CA HIS A 433 9.86 4.64 1.06
C HIS A 433 9.62 4.84 -0.45
N ALA A 434 9.34 3.76 -1.19
CA ALA A 434 9.10 3.82 -2.63
C ALA A 434 7.81 4.60 -2.98
N SER A 435 6.78 4.50 -2.15
CA SER A 435 5.57 5.33 -2.20
C SER A 435 5.92 6.80 -1.97
N GLN A 436 6.67 7.12 -0.91
CA GLN A 436 7.06 8.49 -0.59
C GLN A 436 7.91 9.11 -1.71
N TYR A 437 8.81 8.36 -2.33
CA TYR A 437 9.58 8.79 -3.50
C TYR A 437 8.70 9.40 -4.59
N ARG A 438 7.52 8.84 -4.86
CA ARG A 438 6.60 9.38 -5.87
C ARG A 438 6.00 10.72 -5.49
N GLN A 439 5.85 11.00 -4.19
CA GLN A 439 5.30 12.23 -3.68
C GLN A 439 6.34 13.35 -3.60
N VAL A 440 7.53 13.03 -3.12
CA VAL A 440 8.61 14.02 -2.89
C VAL A 440 9.49 14.24 -4.12
N GLY A 441 9.53 13.27 -5.04
CA GLY A 441 10.33 13.30 -6.25
C GLY A 441 11.81 12.95 -6.05
N GLY A 442 12.49 12.66 -7.16
CA GLY A 442 13.85 12.11 -7.14
C GLY A 442 14.93 13.04 -6.56
N LEU A 443 14.78 14.37 -6.68
CA LEU A 443 15.74 15.31 -6.08
C LEU A 443 15.71 15.27 -4.56
N TRP A 444 14.51 15.30 -3.98
CA TRP A 444 14.32 15.19 -2.54
C TRP A 444 14.82 13.84 -2.03
N TYR A 445 14.42 12.76 -2.70
CA TYR A 445 14.79 11.41 -2.28
C TYR A 445 16.30 11.15 -2.41
N SER A 446 16.96 11.79 -3.39
CA SER A 446 18.42 11.74 -3.50
C SER A 446 19.13 12.30 -2.26
N ALA A 447 18.51 13.22 -1.52
CA ALA A 447 19.08 13.75 -0.28
C ALA A 447 19.08 12.70 0.84
N VAL A 448 18.04 11.85 0.91
CA VAL A 448 17.97 10.68 1.80
C VAL A 448 19.12 9.73 1.47
N VAL A 449 19.13 9.21 0.23
CA VAL A 449 20.10 8.22 -0.22
C VAL A 449 21.55 8.71 -0.06
N ASN A 450 21.84 9.95 -0.47
CA ASN A 450 23.19 10.52 -0.30
C ASN A 450 23.59 10.63 1.17
N ARG A 451 22.66 10.98 2.06
CA ARG A 451 22.96 11.10 3.49
C ARG A 451 23.24 9.74 4.11
N GLU A 452 22.43 8.73 3.81
CA GLU A 452 22.65 7.37 4.32
C GLU A 452 23.99 6.78 3.85
N ILE A 453 24.34 6.99 2.58
CA ILE A 453 25.65 6.62 2.03
C ILE A 453 26.77 7.31 2.82
N ASN A 454 26.67 8.61 3.05
CA ASN A 454 27.70 9.38 3.75
C ASN A 454 27.80 9.04 5.25
N ASN A 455 26.74 8.50 5.86
CA ASN A 455 26.76 8.01 7.24
C ASN A 455 27.47 6.66 7.36
N GLY A 456 27.39 5.83 6.31
CA GLY A 456 27.93 4.48 6.27
C GLY A 456 27.07 3.46 7.03
N ALA A 457 27.20 2.18 6.71
CA ALA A 457 26.30 1.13 7.23
C ALA A 457 26.43 0.75 8.69
N SER A 458 27.49 1.17 9.39
CA SER A 458 27.49 0.96 10.85
C SER A 458 26.34 1.74 11.50
N ASN A 459 25.95 2.86 10.90
CA ASN A 459 24.81 3.64 11.32
C ASN A 459 24.27 4.49 10.15
N PRO A 460 23.56 3.91 9.16
CA PRO A 460 23.12 4.63 7.96
C PRO A 460 22.20 5.82 8.29
N TYR A 461 21.50 5.75 9.42
CA TYR A 461 20.64 6.82 9.91
C TYR A 461 21.41 8.07 10.35
N GLY A 462 22.65 7.90 10.82
CA GLY A 462 23.39 8.97 11.50
C GLY A 462 22.87 9.22 12.91
N ASN A 463 23.14 10.41 13.44
CA ASN A 463 22.75 10.82 14.79
C ASN A 463 21.81 12.04 14.80
N GLY A 464 21.38 12.51 13.64
CA GLY A 464 20.44 13.62 13.49
C GLY A 464 21.09 15.00 13.42
N THR A 465 22.40 15.10 13.68
CA THR A 465 23.15 16.38 13.65
C THR A 465 23.81 16.64 12.31
N GLU A 466 23.88 15.63 11.44
CA GLU A 466 24.52 15.76 10.15
C GLU A 466 23.73 16.66 9.19
N THR A 467 24.44 17.32 8.26
CA THR A 467 23.78 18.04 7.18
C THR A 467 22.83 17.10 6.42
N ASN A 468 21.59 17.54 6.22
CA ASN A 468 20.51 16.79 5.59
C ASN A 468 20.03 15.54 6.38
N ALA A 469 20.41 15.34 7.64
CA ALA A 469 19.89 14.25 8.47
C ALA A 469 18.35 14.28 8.61
N ILE A 470 17.75 15.47 8.49
CA ILE A 470 16.31 15.68 8.52
C ILE A 470 15.53 14.93 7.42
N TYR A 471 16.14 14.75 6.23
CA TYR A 471 15.50 13.98 5.15
C TYR A 471 15.39 12.51 5.54
N VAL A 472 16.45 11.96 6.13
CA VAL A 472 16.46 10.59 6.66
C VAL A 472 15.43 10.45 7.77
N GLY A 473 15.38 11.40 8.72
CA GLY A 473 14.40 11.36 9.81
C GLY A 473 12.96 11.37 9.32
N MET A 474 12.63 12.25 8.37
CA MET A 474 11.29 12.29 7.78
C MET A 474 10.95 11.03 6.95
N SER A 475 11.93 10.48 6.20
CA SER A 475 11.75 9.30 5.35
C SER A 475 11.55 8.04 6.18
N GLU A 476 12.47 7.77 7.12
CA GLU A 476 12.43 6.59 7.98
C GLU A 476 11.23 6.59 8.91
N SER A 477 10.86 7.74 9.48
CA SER A 477 9.66 7.83 10.32
C SER A 477 8.39 7.45 9.55
N TRP A 478 8.28 7.90 8.29
CA TRP A 478 7.13 7.58 7.44
C TRP A 478 7.11 6.10 7.05
N ALA A 479 8.26 5.57 6.65
CA ALA A 479 8.40 4.17 6.27
C ALA A 479 8.11 3.23 7.44
N GLU A 480 8.59 3.51 8.66
CA GLU A 480 8.29 2.72 9.85
C GLU A 480 6.79 2.72 10.16
N PHE A 481 6.15 3.90 10.10
CA PHE A 481 4.71 4.02 10.31
C PHE A 481 3.92 3.18 9.30
N ILE A 482 4.20 3.32 8.00
CA ILE A 482 3.53 2.53 6.95
C ILE A 482 3.81 1.04 7.11
N GLY A 483 5.07 0.68 7.37
CA GLY A 483 5.50 -0.70 7.58
C GLY A 483 4.70 -1.38 8.68
N ASN A 484 4.71 -0.80 9.89
CA ASN A 484 3.99 -1.35 11.04
C ASN A 484 2.46 -1.27 10.84
N LYS A 485 1.91 -0.18 10.32
CA LYS A 485 0.46 -0.04 10.14
C LYS A 485 -0.10 -1.05 9.13
N PHE A 486 0.56 -1.23 7.98
CA PHE A 486 0.13 -2.18 6.97
C PHE A 486 0.41 -3.63 7.41
N ALA A 487 1.48 -3.87 8.18
CA ALA A 487 1.72 -5.16 8.80
C ALA A 487 0.64 -5.52 9.82
N THR A 488 0.23 -4.61 10.71
CA THR A 488 -0.88 -4.82 11.65
C THR A 488 -2.20 -5.05 10.92
N ARG A 489 -2.48 -4.33 9.81
CA ARG A 489 -3.67 -4.59 8.98
C ARG A 489 -3.64 -6.01 8.39
N ARG A 490 -2.49 -6.47 7.92
CA ARG A 490 -2.32 -7.81 7.33
C ARG A 490 -2.33 -8.91 8.40
N TYR A 491 -1.69 -8.65 9.53
CA TYR A 491 -1.42 -9.56 10.64
C TYR A 491 -1.74 -8.85 11.97
N PRO A 492 -3.02 -8.89 12.42
CA PRO A 492 -3.45 -8.11 13.59
C PRO A 492 -2.65 -8.34 14.87
N ASN A 493 -2.16 -9.57 15.10
CA ASN A 493 -1.29 -9.93 16.21
C ASN A 493 0.13 -10.30 15.72
N GLY A 494 0.51 -9.80 14.55
CA GLY A 494 1.80 -10.06 13.94
C GLY A 494 2.93 -9.47 14.76
N THR A 495 4.02 -10.21 14.86
CA THR A 495 5.23 -9.78 15.56
C THR A 495 6.42 -9.76 14.62
N ASP A 496 7.42 -8.97 14.99
CA ASP A 496 8.74 -9.07 14.38
C ASP A 496 9.50 -10.32 14.83
N ALA A 497 10.72 -10.49 14.32
CA ALA A 497 11.59 -11.63 14.67
C ALA A 497 11.94 -11.71 16.16
N ALA A 498 11.87 -10.61 16.91
CA ALA A 498 12.09 -10.57 18.36
C ALA A 498 10.80 -10.79 19.17
N GLY A 499 9.67 -11.05 18.53
CA GLY A 499 8.38 -11.25 19.18
C GLY A 499 7.69 -9.97 19.64
N THR A 500 8.14 -8.77 19.21
CA THR A 500 7.42 -7.51 19.52
C THR A 500 6.27 -7.34 18.54
N ALA A 501 5.05 -7.10 19.05
CA ALA A 501 3.89 -6.86 18.20
C ALA A 501 4.02 -5.53 17.43
N PHE A 502 3.53 -5.51 16.19
CA PHE A 502 3.59 -4.30 15.36
C PHE A 502 2.67 -3.19 15.88
N SER A 503 1.54 -3.55 16.51
CA SER A 503 0.71 -2.60 17.26
C SER A 503 1.52 -1.91 18.35
N ASP A 504 2.26 -2.67 19.15
CA ASP A 504 3.05 -2.12 20.26
C ASP A 504 4.16 -1.22 19.75
N LYS A 505 4.71 -1.46 18.55
CA LYS A 505 5.70 -0.55 17.95
C LYS A 505 5.11 0.77 17.52
N LEU A 506 3.85 0.82 17.11
CA LEU A 506 3.20 2.06 16.72
C LEU A 506 2.99 2.95 17.94
N GLU A 507 2.61 2.35 19.07
CA GLU A 507 2.31 3.05 20.34
C GLU A 507 3.60 3.33 21.14
N THR A 508 4.37 2.29 21.47
CA THR A 508 5.43 2.37 22.49
C THR A 508 6.79 2.84 21.96
N ARG A 509 6.96 2.97 20.64
CA ARG A 509 8.21 3.43 20.03
C ARG A 509 8.06 4.82 19.44
N GLU A 510 8.01 5.78 20.36
CA GLU A 510 8.05 7.21 20.07
C GLU A 510 9.16 7.54 19.05
N THR A 511 10.42 7.14 19.33
CA THR A 511 11.54 7.39 18.41
C THR A 511 12.34 6.15 18.06
N PHE A 512 12.72 6.04 16.79
CA PHE A 512 13.71 5.10 16.30
C PHE A 512 15.11 5.75 16.38
N LYS A 513 16.12 4.99 16.84
CA LYS A 513 17.56 5.39 16.91
C LYS A 513 17.82 6.81 17.43
N LYS A 514 17.91 6.97 18.76
CA LYS A 514 18.39 8.20 19.43
C LYS A 514 17.67 9.47 18.94
N THR A 515 16.36 9.51 19.19
CA THR A 515 15.53 10.72 19.40
C THR A 515 15.20 11.64 18.21
N PHE A 516 15.68 11.41 16.97
CA PHE A 516 15.36 12.32 15.83
C PHE A 516 14.49 11.71 14.72
N ILE A 517 14.21 10.40 14.77
CA ILE A 517 13.30 9.68 13.87
C ILE A 517 12.01 9.41 14.66
N PRO A 518 11.01 10.31 14.64
CA PRO A 518 9.74 10.15 15.35
C PRO A 518 8.83 9.15 14.63
N SER A 519 9.02 7.84 14.85
CA SER A 519 8.22 6.79 14.21
C SER A 519 6.78 6.72 14.75
N GLY A 520 6.58 7.03 16.03
CA GLY A 520 5.25 7.07 16.66
C GLY A 520 4.40 8.26 16.21
N LEU A 521 5.02 9.39 15.85
CA LEU A 521 4.33 10.65 15.53
C LEU A 521 3.14 10.51 14.57
N TYR A 522 3.28 9.74 13.48
CA TYR A 522 2.18 9.61 12.51
C TYR A 522 1.00 8.80 13.06
N TYR A 523 1.27 7.89 13.99
CA TYR A 523 0.25 7.11 14.66
C TYR A 523 -0.53 7.96 15.67
N ASP A 524 0.17 8.67 16.56
CA ASP A 524 -0.39 9.62 17.54
C ASP A 524 -1.13 10.81 16.89
N LEU A 525 -0.88 11.07 15.60
CA LEU A 525 -1.62 12.08 14.84
C LEU A 525 -2.98 11.55 14.37
N MET A 526 -3.14 10.23 14.22
CA MET A 526 -4.29 9.60 13.55
C MET A 526 -5.26 8.89 14.49
N ASP A 527 -4.77 8.31 15.57
CA ASP A 527 -5.59 7.49 16.44
C ASP A 527 -6.34 8.37 17.44
N ALA A 528 -7.22 7.75 18.23
CA ALA A 528 -8.14 8.47 19.13
C ALA A 528 -8.11 7.89 20.53
N THR A 529 -7.12 7.06 20.81
CA THR A 529 -7.13 6.13 21.92
C THR A 529 -5.77 6.11 22.57
N ASN A 530 -5.69 6.83 23.68
CA ASN A 530 -4.65 6.75 24.70
C ASN A 530 -4.71 5.38 25.42
N THR A 531 -4.76 4.29 24.65
CA THR A 531 -4.97 2.93 25.15
C THR A 531 -3.66 2.20 25.23
N ASN A 532 -2.97 2.50 26.32
CA ASN A 532 -1.95 1.66 26.94
C ASN A 532 -0.54 1.73 26.29
N PRO A 533 0.48 2.17 27.04
CA PRO A 533 0.44 2.45 28.48
C PRO A 533 -0.42 3.67 28.79
N VAL A 534 -1.24 3.54 29.84
CA VAL A 534 -2.01 4.65 30.43
C VAL A 534 -0.98 5.70 30.86
N GLY A 535 -0.71 6.72 30.03
CA GLY A 535 0.37 7.63 30.36
C GLY A 535 0.97 8.52 29.28
N GLU A 536 0.36 8.71 28.11
CA GLU A 536 0.87 9.65 27.10
C GLU A 536 0.04 10.95 27.11
N PRO A 537 0.31 11.89 28.05
CA PRO A 537 -0.45 13.14 28.17
C PRO A 537 -0.27 14.08 26.96
N TYR A 538 0.64 13.74 26.04
CA TYR A 538 0.90 14.46 24.80
C TYR A 538 0.11 13.88 23.61
N ASP A 539 -0.33 12.63 23.68
CA ASP A 539 -1.10 11.92 22.64
C ASP A 539 -2.59 12.28 22.73
N ASN A 540 -2.90 13.49 22.27
CA ASN A 540 -4.27 14.02 22.21
C ASN A 540 -4.62 14.55 20.82
N ALA A 541 -3.68 14.51 19.88
CA ALA A 541 -3.96 14.86 18.49
C ALA A 541 -4.74 13.71 17.89
N THR A 542 -5.83 13.98 17.17
CA THR A 542 -6.66 12.91 16.61
C THR A 542 -7.25 13.34 15.27
N GLY A 543 -7.67 12.36 14.47
CA GLY A 543 -8.49 12.61 13.28
C GLY A 543 -7.73 13.00 12.02
N LEU A 544 -6.40 12.89 12.00
CA LEU A 544 -5.65 12.92 10.73
C LEU A 544 -5.72 11.58 10.01
N THR A 545 -5.89 11.63 8.69
CA THR A 545 -5.85 10.46 7.84
C THR A 545 -4.44 10.25 7.29
N ILE A 546 -4.10 9.00 6.95
CA ILE A 546 -2.84 8.66 6.26
C ILE A 546 -2.70 9.48 4.97
N ASN A 547 -3.79 9.68 4.24
CA ASN A 547 -3.87 10.56 3.09
C ASN A 547 -3.35 11.98 3.36
N ARG A 548 -3.86 12.63 4.41
CA ARG A 548 -3.52 14.02 4.74
C ARG A 548 -2.06 14.15 5.16
N MET A 549 -1.53 13.17 5.89
CA MET A 549 -0.12 13.12 6.28
C MET A 549 0.78 12.88 5.06
N TYR A 550 0.41 11.94 4.18
CA TYR A 550 1.16 11.65 2.96
C TYR A 550 1.27 12.87 2.03
N TYR A 551 0.16 13.57 1.76
CA TYR A 551 0.18 14.74 0.88
C TYR A 551 0.71 16.01 1.53
N ALA A 552 0.99 16.00 2.84
CA ALA A 552 1.78 17.06 3.49
C ALA A 552 3.27 16.95 3.10
N PHE A 553 3.75 15.79 2.66
CA PHE A 553 5.04 15.69 2.00
C PHE A 553 5.01 16.34 0.61
N GLY A 554 6.13 16.92 0.21
CA GLY A 554 6.32 17.41 -1.15
C GLY A 554 7.77 17.80 -1.41
N PRO A 555 8.12 18.11 -2.67
CA PRO A 555 9.50 18.43 -3.05
C PRO A 555 10.11 19.62 -2.29
N SER A 556 9.29 20.54 -1.79
CA SER A 556 9.70 21.72 -1.02
C SER A 556 9.78 21.48 0.49
N VAL A 557 9.41 20.30 0.98
CA VAL A 557 9.40 19.98 2.41
C VAL A 557 10.79 19.53 2.82
N THR A 558 11.64 20.46 3.25
CA THR A 558 13.05 20.19 3.56
C THR A 558 13.36 20.20 5.06
N SER A 559 12.32 20.28 5.89
CA SER A 559 12.38 20.30 7.35
C SER A 559 11.05 19.84 7.98
N TRP A 560 11.09 19.42 9.25
CA TRP A 560 9.86 19.18 10.02
C TRP A 560 8.94 20.40 10.03
N CYS A 561 9.48 21.62 10.01
CA CYS A 561 8.66 22.83 10.04
C CYS A 561 7.95 23.13 8.73
N SER A 562 8.61 22.88 7.60
CA SER A 562 7.92 22.90 6.31
C SER A 562 6.87 21.79 6.21
N TYR A 563 7.12 20.62 6.80
CA TYR A 563 6.15 19.52 6.84
C TYR A 563 4.91 19.89 7.66
N VAL A 564 5.12 20.37 8.89
CA VAL A 564 4.04 20.83 9.79
C VAL A 564 3.25 22.00 9.17
N SER A 565 3.92 22.91 8.48
CA SER A 565 3.26 24.00 7.75
C SER A 565 2.36 23.47 6.63
N ALA A 566 2.81 22.46 5.89
CA ALA A 566 1.99 21.80 4.88
C ALA A 566 0.81 21.04 5.50
N LEU A 567 1.03 20.34 6.61
CA LEU A 567 0.01 19.56 7.33
C LEU A 567 -1.13 20.44 7.89
N THR A 568 -0.79 21.64 8.36
CA THR A 568 -1.72 22.63 8.93
C THR A 568 -2.33 23.59 7.90
N ALA A 569 -1.92 23.53 6.63
CA ALA A 569 -2.42 24.43 5.59
C ALA A 569 -3.94 24.32 5.35
N SER A 570 -4.54 23.18 5.67
CA SER A 570 -5.99 22.92 5.55
C SER A 570 -6.78 23.18 6.84
N GLY A 571 -6.14 23.65 7.91
CA GLY A 571 -6.78 23.98 9.18
C GLY A 571 -5.98 23.54 10.41
N SER A 572 -6.33 24.12 11.56
CA SER A 572 -5.73 23.79 12.86
C SER A 572 -5.94 22.32 13.21
N ILE A 573 -4.89 21.67 13.72
CA ILE A 573 -4.94 20.31 14.25
C ILE A 573 -4.90 20.43 15.78
N PRO A 574 -5.96 20.02 16.49
CA PRO A 574 -5.97 20.02 17.95
C PRO A 574 -4.76 19.29 18.53
N TYR A 575 -4.15 19.84 19.57
CA TYR A 575 -3.04 19.21 20.32
C TYR A 575 -1.77 18.90 19.52
N LEU A 576 -1.64 19.42 18.29
CA LEU A 576 -0.48 19.17 17.45
C LEU A 576 0.85 19.61 18.12
N TRP A 577 0.88 20.75 18.81
CA TRP A 577 2.14 21.25 19.37
C TRP A 577 2.63 20.58 20.64
N PRO A 578 1.77 20.24 21.62
CA PRO A 578 2.16 19.35 22.69
C PRO A 578 2.84 18.08 22.15
N LEU A 579 2.25 17.47 21.12
CA LEU A 579 2.80 16.30 20.46
C LEU A 579 4.15 16.57 19.78
N LEU A 580 4.26 17.60 18.94
CA LEU A 580 5.52 17.96 18.28
C LEU A 580 6.63 18.33 19.27
N THR A 581 6.28 18.95 20.40
CA THR A 581 7.23 19.30 21.47
C THR A 581 7.82 18.05 22.11
N HIS A 582 6.97 17.04 22.37
CA HIS A 582 7.41 15.73 22.85
C HIS A 582 8.43 15.09 21.89
N TYR A 583 8.16 15.17 20.58
CA TYR A 583 9.07 14.71 19.54
C TYR A 583 10.28 15.62 19.25
N ASN A 584 10.52 16.65 20.09
CA ASN A 584 11.60 17.64 19.92
C ASN A 584 11.57 18.37 18.55
N ILE A 585 10.39 18.55 17.97
CA ILE A 585 10.18 19.27 16.71
C ILE A 585 9.84 20.74 17.02
N ALA A 586 10.84 21.62 16.93
CA ALA A 586 10.69 23.04 17.21
C ALA A 586 10.57 23.89 15.93
N CYS A 587 9.47 24.63 15.80
CA CYS A 587 9.15 25.43 14.60
C CYS A 587 8.95 26.91 14.86
N GLY A 588 10.00 27.54 15.40
CA GLY A 588 10.03 28.96 15.75
C GLY A 588 9.19 29.27 16.99
N ASN A 589 9.09 30.56 17.32
CA ASN A 589 8.25 31.02 18.43
C ASN A 589 6.78 30.84 18.06
N ARG A 590 6.05 30.10 18.90
CA ARG A 590 4.61 29.84 18.75
C ARG A 590 3.90 30.29 20.01
N TYR A 591 2.71 30.86 19.81
CA TYR A 591 1.81 31.23 20.89
C TYR A 591 0.74 30.16 21.03
N LEU A 592 0.56 29.64 22.25
CA LEU A 592 -0.45 28.65 22.59
C LEU A 592 -1.75 29.34 23.00
N SER A 593 -2.89 28.75 22.63
CA SER A 593 -4.19 29.21 23.10
C SER A 593 -4.31 28.99 24.60
N THR A 594 -4.93 29.92 25.32
CA THR A 594 -5.33 29.70 26.72
C THR A 594 -6.43 28.64 26.80
N ALA A 595 -6.55 27.95 27.94
CA ALA A 595 -7.62 26.98 28.16
C ALA A 595 -9.01 27.63 27.99
N ILE A 596 -9.94 26.91 27.35
CA ILE A 596 -11.34 27.28 27.19
C ILE A 596 -12.18 26.30 28.02
N ASN A 597 -12.74 26.80 29.13
CA ASN A 597 -13.70 26.10 29.96
C ASN A 597 -15.02 26.89 29.95
N THR A 598 -15.90 26.55 29.02
CA THR A 598 -17.14 27.32 28.81
C THR A 598 -18.26 26.42 28.32
N THR A 599 -19.46 26.98 28.15
CA THR A 599 -20.58 26.28 27.52
C THR A 599 -21.06 27.12 26.34
N LEU A 600 -21.07 26.54 25.14
CA LEU A 600 -21.48 27.23 23.92
C LEU A 600 -22.80 26.67 23.41
N GLN A 601 -23.66 27.54 22.89
CA GLN A 601 -24.92 27.15 22.28
C GLN A 601 -24.70 26.69 20.83
N LYS A 602 -25.37 25.61 20.40
CA LYS A 602 -25.44 25.26 18.98
C LYS A 602 -26.09 26.39 18.17
N GLN A 603 -25.44 26.75 17.07
CA GLN A 603 -25.95 27.71 16.09
C GLN A 603 -26.57 26.99 14.88
N GLY A 604 -27.37 27.73 14.10
CA GLY A 604 -27.98 27.24 12.86
C GLY A 604 -29.28 26.45 13.03
N CYS A 605 -29.99 26.61 14.16
CA CYS A 605 -31.32 26.02 14.33
C CYS A 605 -32.39 26.87 13.62
N SER A 606 -33.33 26.20 12.94
CA SER A 606 -34.47 26.87 12.30
C SER A 606 -35.47 27.31 13.36
N ALA A 607 -35.90 28.57 13.31
CA ALA A 607 -36.92 29.08 14.21
C ALA A 607 -38.21 28.24 14.11
N PRO A 608 -38.89 27.93 15.24
CA PRO A 608 -38.67 28.46 16.59
C PRO A 608 -37.67 27.67 17.46
N SER A 609 -36.94 26.71 16.90
CA SER A 609 -36.03 25.85 17.66
C SER A 609 -34.76 26.58 18.09
N VAL A 610 -34.35 26.35 19.33
CA VAL A 610 -33.08 26.87 19.88
C VAL A 610 -32.05 25.75 20.00
N GLY A 611 -30.77 26.07 19.81
CA GLY A 611 -29.70 25.08 19.97
C GLY A 611 -29.48 24.72 21.43
N SER A 612 -29.13 23.47 21.70
CA SER A 612 -28.72 23.01 23.02
C SER A 612 -27.39 23.65 23.44
N MET A 613 -27.15 23.71 24.75
CA MET A 613 -25.89 24.13 25.35
C MET A 613 -24.92 22.93 25.39
N VAL A 614 -23.69 23.12 24.92
CA VAL A 614 -22.63 22.09 24.91
C VAL A 614 -21.46 22.56 25.77
N ALA A 615 -21.10 21.79 26.78
CA ALA A 615 -19.94 22.05 27.61
C ALA A 615 -18.65 21.82 26.79
N ILE A 616 -17.75 22.79 26.82
CA ILE A 616 -16.44 22.77 26.15
C ILE A 616 -15.37 22.84 27.24
N ASN A 617 -14.47 21.87 27.21
CA ASN A 617 -13.26 21.84 28.03
C ASN A 617 -12.06 21.60 27.11
N PHE A 618 -11.50 22.67 26.55
CA PHE A 618 -10.27 22.64 25.80
C PHE A 618 -9.13 23.14 26.71
N PRO A 619 -8.06 22.37 26.92
CA PRO A 619 -6.93 22.79 27.73
C PRO A 619 -6.09 23.86 27.01
N GLU A 620 -5.13 24.42 27.73
CA GLU A 620 -4.12 25.29 27.14
C GLU A 620 -3.36 24.55 26.02
N GLY A 621 -3.07 25.25 24.92
CA GLY A 621 -2.39 24.67 23.77
C GLY A 621 -3.28 23.84 22.83
N TYR A 622 -4.60 23.80 23.05
CA TYR A 622 -5.54 23.18 22.10
C TYR A 622 -5.34 23.69 20.66
N ALA A 623 -5.21 25.01 20.50
CA ALA A 623 -4.81 25.66 19.26
C ALA A 623 -3.52 26.48 19.45
N SER A 624 -2.98 26.98 18.35
CA SER A 624 -1.69 27.68 18.33
C SER A 624 -1.57 28.61 17.15
N SER A 625 -0.63 29.55 17.23
CA SER A 625 -0.35 30.47 16.13
C SER A 625 1.12 30.88 16.09
N THR A 626 1.64 31.15 14.89
CA THR A 626 2.93 31.84 14.67
C THR A 626 2.79 33.35 14.78
N ILE A 627 1.55 33.86 14.82
CA ILE A 627 1.25 35.29 14.75
C ILE A 627 1.18 35.89 16.15
N SER A 628 0.29 35.38 17.01
CA SER A 628 0.11 35.88 18.37
C SER A 628 -0.73 34.93 19.23
N GLN A 629 -0.73 35.11 20.56
CA GLN A 629 -1.63 34.38 21.46
C GLN A 629 -3.10 34.72 21.20
N ALA A 630 -3.39 35.96 20.78
CA ALA A 630 -4.75 36.36 20.41
C ALA A 630 -5.25 35.58 19.18
N ASP A 631 -4.40 35.36 18.18
CA ASP A 631 -4.75 34.54 17.01
C ASP A 631 -4.93 33.07 17.39
N ALA A 632 -4.07 32.52 18.25
CA ALA A 632 -4.24 31.16 18.78
C ALA A 632 -5.57 31.01 19.56
N ASN A 633 -5.92 31.99 20.40
CA ASN A 633 -7.19 32.03 21.12
C ASN A 633 -8.40 32.11 20.18
N ALA A 634 -8.29 32.90 19.10
CA ALA A 634 -9.35 33.01 18.10
C ALA A 634 -9.59 31.68 17.36
N GLN A 635 -8.52 30.96 17.01
CA GLN A 635 -8.61 29.63 16.42
C GLN A 635 -9.26 28.62 17.37
N ALA A 636 -8.86 28.61 18.65
CA ALA A 636 -9.47 27.75 19.67
C ALA A 636 -10.96 28.06 19.88
N ALA A 637 -11.34 29.34 19.89
CA ALA A 637 -12.74 29.75 20.01
C ALA A 637 -13.60 29.32 18.80
N ALA A 638 -13.06 29.44 17.59
CA ALA A 638 -13.74 28.96 16.38
C ALA A 638 -13.94 27.43 16.41
N ALA A 639 -12.92 26.67 16.81
CA ALA A 639 -13.01 25.23 16.98
C ALA A 639 -14.03 24.82 18.07
N ALA A 640 -14.09 25.58 19.18
CA ALA A 640 -15.07 25.34 20.25
C ALA A 640 -16.51 25.51 19.75
N GLN A 641 -16.78 26.55 18.94
CA GLN A 641 -18.10 26.74 18.36
C GLN A 641 -18.45 25.66 17.33
N ALA A 642 -17.49 25.22 16.52
CA ALA A 642 -17.69 24.11 15.59
C ALA A 642 -18.03 22.80 16.33
N TYR A 643 -17.35 22.52 17.44
CA TYR A 643 -17.65 21.38 18.31
C TYR A 643 -19.07 21.48 18.90
N ALA A 644 -19.45 22.65 19.42
CA ALA A 644 -20.81 22.88 19.93
C ALA A 644 -21.88 22.68 18.84
N ASN A 645 -21.59 23.10 17.60
CA ASN A 645 -22.50 22.91 16.47
C ASN A 645 -22.64 21.44 16.06
N ALA A 646 -21.57 20.66 16.16
CA ALA A 646 -21.54 19.23 15.82
C ALA A 646 -22.20 18.35 16.89
N GLN A 647 -21.97 18.65 18.17
CA GLN A 647 -22.45 17.83 19.29
C GLN A 647 -23.82 18.27 19.83
N GLY A 648 -24.23 19.52 19.57
CA GLY A 648 -25.52 20.02 20.02
C GLY A 648 -26.69 19.56 19.17
N THR A 649 -27.90 19.64 19.72
CA THR A 649 -29.17 19.38 19.03
C THR A 649 -30.02 20.64 18.96
N CYS A 650 -30.96 20.71 18.02
CA CYS A 650 -31.98 21.77 18.03
C CYS A 650 -33.18 21.29 18.85
N ILE A 651 -33.52 22.04 19.89
CA ILE A 651 -34.63 21.76 20.81
C ILE A 651 -35.86 22.52 20.30
N GLY A 652 -37.00 21.83 20.16
CA GLY A 652 -38.24 22.38 19.60
C GLY A 652 -38.75 23.61 20.35
N GLY A 653 -39.34 24.56 19.62
CA GLY A 653 -39.86 25.82 20.17
C GLY A 653 -41.13 25.65 21.02
N VAL A 654 -41.37 26.62 21.90
CA VAL A 654 -42.58 26.69 22.73
C VAL A 654 -43.75 27.18 21.87
N TYR A 655 -44.89 26.47 21.91
CA TYR A 655 -46.14 26.90 21.31
C TYR A 655 -47.10 27.34 22.41
N VAL A 656 -47.82 28.44 22.22
CA VAL A 656 -48.77 28.97 23.20
C VAL A 656 -50.16 29.07 22.60
N LYS A 657 -51.16 28.57 23.34
CA LYS A 657 -52.58 28.62 22.99
C LYS A 657 -53.36 29.37 24.06
N LEU A 658 -54.23 30.28 23.63
CA LEU A 658 -55.19 30.94 24.51
C LEU A 658 -56.44 30.06 24.64
N THR A 659 -56.87 29.81 25.88
CA THR A 659 -58.06 28.99 26.16
C THR A 659 -58.95 29.69 27.17
N TYR A 660 -60.26 29.67 26.90
CA TYR A 660 -61.31 30.11 27.81
C TYR A 660 -61.76 28.92 28.66
N LEU A 661 -61.51 28.97 29.97
CA LEU A 661 -61.94 27.94 30.92
C LEU A 661 -63.07 28.47 31.81
N HIS A 662 -63.81 27.54 32.43
CA HIS A 662 -64.90 27.83 33.38
C HIS A 662 -65.92 28.87 32.89
N GLN A 663 -66.27 28.82 31.61
CA GLN A 663 -67.28 29.71 31.04
C GLN A 663 -68.62 29.58 31.76
N ARG A 664 -69.19 30.70 32.18
CA ARG A 664 -70.49 30.76 32.84
C ARG A 664 -71.31 31.95 32.37
N THR A 665 -72.63 31.85 32.52
CA THR A 665 -73.57 32.94 32.27
C THR A 665 -74.21 33.37 33.60
N LEU A 666 -74.11 34.65 33.92
CA LEU A 666 -74.74 35.26 35.09
C LEU A 666 -76.23 35.51 34.83
N ALA A 667 -76.98 35.78 35.91
CA ALA A 667 -78.43 36.00 35.85
C ALA A 667 -78.83 37.22 34.99
N ASP A 668 -77.92 38.17 34.78
CA ASP A 668 -78.10 39.36 33.95
C ASP A 668 -77.70 39.16 32.48
N GLY A 669 -77.30 37.94 32.09
CA GLY A 669 -76.88 37.60 30.72
C GLY A 669 -75.39 37.81 30.44
N THR A 670 -74.60 38.31 31.41
CA THR A 670 -73.14 38.44 31.29
C THR A 670 -72.49 37.06 31.18
N GLN A 671 -71.58 36.87 30.24
CA GLN A 671 -70.72 35.70 30.13
C GLN A 671 -69.33 36.03 30.64
N GLU A 672 -68.82 35.16 31.52
CA GLU A 672 -67.49 35.28 32.12
C GLU A 672 -66.67 34.00 31.89
N ALA A 673 -65.35 34.13 31.81
CA ALA A 673 -64.40 33.03 31.66
C ALA A 673 -63.06 33.30 32.36
N ASP A 674 -62.35 32.24 32.72
CA ASP A 674 -60.93 32.31 33.07
C ASP A 674 -60.10 32.28 31.78
N ILE A 675 -59.29 33.31 31.55
CA ILE A 675 -58.44 33.42 30.36
C ILE A 675 -57.09 32.79 30.67
N THR A 676 -56.78 31.67 30.02
CA THR A 676 -55.55 30.90 30.29
C THR A 676 -54.64 30.80 29.09
N LEU A 677 -53.33 30.81 29.34
CA LEU A 677 -52.29 30.53 28.37
C LEU A 677 -51.76 29.11 28.61
N ASN A 678 -51.84 28.26 27.59
CA ASN A 678 -51.42 26.87 27.64
C ASN A 678 -50.20 26.69 26.74
N PHE A 679 -49.17 26.02 27.25
CA PHE A 679 -47.88 25.90 26.58
C PHE A 679 -47.62 24.47 26.12
N PHE A 680 -47.09 24.31 24.91
CA PHE A 680 -46.89 23.03 24.25
C PHE A 680 -45.51 22.93 23.60
N SER A 681 -45.04 21.70 23.43
CA SER A 681 -43.78 21.40 22.74
C SER A 681 -43.96 21.09 21.25
N ASP A 682 -45.21 21.02 20.79
CA ASP A 682 -45.59 20.69 19.42
C ASP A 682 -46.61 21.71 18.86
N PRO A 683 -46.60 21.95 17.54
CA PRO A 683 -47.50 22.91 16.90
C PRO A 683 -48.97 22.47 16.90
N ALA A 684 -49.27 21.19 17.12
CA ALA A 684 -50.65 20.71 17.21
C ALA A 684 -51.30 20.98 18.58
N GLY A 685 -50.53 21.50 19.55
CA GLY A 685 -51.03 21.82 20.88
C GLY A 685 -51.44 20.58 21.68
N THR A 686 -50.70 19.47 21.54
CA THR A 686 -51.08 18.18 22.12
C THR A 686 -50.20 17.72 23.28
N ILE A 687 -48.95 18.20 23.36
CA ILE A 687 -47.97 17.80 24.36
C ILE A 687 -47.67 19.00 25.28
N PRO A 688 -48.24 19.06 26.49
CA PRO A 688 -48.01 20.14 27.44
C PRO A 688 -46.52 20.36 27.73
N TYR A 689 -46.12 21.62 27.85
CA TYR A 689 -44.74 22.03 28.09
C TYR A 689 -44.68 23.13 29.15
N SER A 690 -43.92 22.92 30.23
CA SER A 690 -43.79 23.92 31.29
C SER A 690 -42.76 24.99 30.92
N VAL A 691 -43.16 26.26 30.95
CA VAL A 691 -42.26 27.41 30.79
C VAL A 691 -41.83 27.98 32.14
N SER A 692 -40.78 28.81 32.17
CA SER A 692 -40.35 29.53 33.37
C SER A 692 -39.96 30.96 33.00
N GLY A 693 -40.68 31.94 33.57
CA GLY A 693 -40.42 33.36 33.34
C GLY A 693 -40.68 33.88 31.92
N LEU A 694 -41.53 33.20 31.12
CA LEU A 694 -41.79 33.59 29.73
C LEU A 694 -42.85 34.70 29.65
N THR A 695 -42.50 35.88 29.13
CA THR A 695 -43.48 36.95 28.88
C THR A 695 -44.27 36.69 27.60
N VAL A 696 -45.60 36.62 27.69
CA VAL A 696 -46.50 36.48 26.53
C VAL A 696 -47.24 37.80 26.31
N ASN A 697 -47.29 38.27 25.06
CA ASN A 697 -48.02 39.47 24.69
C ASN A 697 -49.45 39.08 24.30
N VAL A 698 -50.45 39.60 25.01
CA VAL A 698 -51.87 39.36 24.74
C VAL A 698 -52.58 40.70 24.58
N VAL A 699 -53.40 40.83 23.55
CA VAL A 699 -54.29 41.98 23.35
C VAL A 699 -55.74 41.56 23.59
N ASP A 700 -56.51 42.44 24.21
CA ASP A 700 -57.96 42.33 24.37
C ASP A 700 -58.62 43.47 23.60
N ASN A 701 -59.29 43.10 22.50
CA ASN A 701 -60.05 44.01 21.67
C ASN A 701 -61.48 44.09 22.22
N VAL A 702 -61.81 45.21 22.85
CA VAL A 702 -63.11 45.43 23.49
C VAL A 702 -64.00 46.26 22.58
N LEU A 703 -65.19 45.75 22.27
CA LEU A 703 -66.25 46.50 21.61
C LEU A 703 -67.35 46.80 22.63
N ASN A 704 -67.51 48.07 22.99
CA ASN A 704 -68.52 48.52 23.95
C ASN A 704 -69.55 49.39 23.24
N CYS A 705 -70.83 49.02 23.28
CA CYS A 705 -71.93 49.67 22.58
C CYS A 705 -73.05 50.06 23.55
N PRO A 706 -72.87 51.12 24.36
CA PRO A 706 -73.94 51.62 25.21
C PRO A 706 -75.07 52.25 24.37
N GLY A 707 -76.31 51.80 24.57
CA GLY A 707 -77.49 52.27 23.82
C GLY A 707 -77.34 52.20 22.29
N GLY A 708 -76.64 51.18 21.79
CA GLY A 708 -76.40 50.96 20.35
C GLY A 708 -75.25 51.76 19.71
N ASN A 709 -74.55 52.65 20.44
CA ASN A 709 -73.40 53.40 19.92
C ASN A 709 -72.07 52.72 20.26
N CYS A 710 -71.47 52.03 19.29
CA CYS A 710 -70.26 51.24 19.51
C CYS A 710 -68.96 52.05 19.51
N THR A 711 -68.14 51.87 20.55
CA THR A 711 -66.77 52.38 20.67
C THR A 711 -65.79 51.22 20.88
N PRO A 712 -64.82 51.00 19.97
CA PRO A 712 -63.75 50.02 20.17
C PRO A 712 -62.66 50.57 21.10
N SER A 713 -62.06 49.71 21.90
CA SER A 713 -60.87 49.99 22.72
C SER A 713 -59.99 48.75 22.83
N THR A 714 -58.72 48.92 23.21
CA THR A 714 -57.75 47.82 23.30
C THR A 714 -57.02 47.85 24.63
N ASN A 715 -56.98 46.72 25.33
CA ASN A 715 -56.15 46.52 26.51
C ASN A 715 -54.97 45.60 26.15
N ASN A 716 -53.76 45.92 26.63
CA ASN A 716 -52.57 45.08 26.43
C ASN A 716 -52.16 44.42 27.74
N TYR A 717 -51.91 43.12 27.70
CA TYR A 717 -51.44 42.30 28.81
C TYR A 717 -50.09 41.69 28.48
N HIS A 718 -49.22 41.61 29.50
CA HIS A 718 -47.88 41.01 29.41
C HIS A 718 -47.65 40.01 30.56
N PRO A 719 -48.45 38.93 30.67
CA PRO A 719 -48.27 37.93 31.71
C PRO A 719 -46.88 37.28 31.63
N VAL A 720 -46.22 37.14 32.78
CA VAL A 720 -44.97 36.38 32.94
C VAL A 720 -45.34 34.96 33.36
N ALA A 721 -45.25 34.02 32.42
CA ALA A 721 -45.72 32.66 32.58
C ALA A 721 -44.68 31.73 33.21
N THR A 722 -45.11 30.97 34.22
CA THR A 722 -44.36 29.84 34.79
C THR A 722 -45.30 28.66 35.01
N GLY A 723 -44.93 27.48 34.48
CA GLY A 723 -45.79 26.30 34.42
C GLY A 723 -46.29 26.01 33.01
N ALA A 724 -47.08 24.93 32.86
CA ALA A 724 -47.65 24.52 31.57
C ALA A 724 -48.97 25.25 31.24
N VAL A 725 -49.63 25.82 32.25
CA VAL A 725 -50.86 26.61 32.14
C VAL A 725 -50.75 27.79 33.07
N VAL A 726 -51.08 28.99 32.60
CA VAL A 726 -51.06 30.23 33.38
C VAL A 726 -52.39 30.95 33.20
N GLU A 727 -53.07 31.22 34.32
CA GLU A 727 -54.25 32.06 34.34
C GLU A 727 -53.82 33.53 34.23
N MET A 728 -54.27 34.20 33.17
CA MET A 728 -54.01 35.61 32.92
C MET A 728 -55.07 36.49 33.62
N LEU A 729 -56.33 36.12 33.49
CA LEU A 729 -57.47 36.81 34.10
C LEU A 729 -58.43 35.79 34.70
N HIS A 730 -58.89 36.07 35.92
CA HIS A 730 -59.89 35.28 36.62
C HIS A 730 -61.27 35.87 36.37
N GLN A 731 -62.23 35.05 35.90
CA GLN A 731 -63.63 35.43 35.71
C GLN A 731 -63.80 36.74 34.93
N ALA A 732 -63.03 36.92 33.87
CA ALA A 732 -63.14 38.09 33.01
C ALA A 732 -64.47 38.05 32.24
N GLU A 733 -65.14 39.20 32.14
CA GLU A 733 -66.26 39.38 31.22
C GLU A 733 -65.76 39.15 29.78
N ILE A 734 -66.41 38.23 29.06
CA ILE A 734 -66.12 37.96 27.64
C ILE A 734 -67.23 38.49 26.73
N PHE A 735 -68.45 38.58 27.25
CA PHE A 735 -69.62 39.04 26.51
C PHE A 735 -70.71 39.54 27.44
N TYR A 736 -71.38 40.63 27.08
CA TYR A 736 -72.57 41.15 27.75
C TYR A 736 -73.56 41.68 26.71
N SER A 737 -74.85 41.40 26.90
CA SER A 737 -75.92 41.97 26.08
C SER A 737 -77.17 42.18 26.93
N SER A 738 -77.69 43.40 26.93
CA SER A 738 -78.94 43.78 27.58
C SER A 738 -80.02 44.05 26.54
N THR A 739 -81.14 43.35 26.65
CA THR A 739 -82.31 43.56 25.77
C THR A 739 -83.20 44.72 26.22
N THR A 740 -82.93 45.33 27.38
CA THR A 740 -83.73 46.42 27.95
C THR A 740 -83.09 47.79 27.75
N THR A 741 -81.76 47.85 27.63
CA THR A 741 -81.00 49.10 27.49
C THR A 741 -80.27 49.23 26.14
N ASP A 742 -80.36 48.22 25.26
CA ASP A 742 -79.58 48.11 24.02
C ASP A 742 -78.06 48.23 24.26
N ASP A 743 -77.59 47.81 25.44
CA ASP A 743 -76.18 47.77 25.80
C ASP A 743 -75.55 46.44 25.36
N TYR A 744 -74.39 46.52 24.74
CA TYR A 744 -73.62 45.36 24.28
C TYR A 744 -72.13 45.54 24.56
N ARG A 745 -71.46 44.52 25.10
CA ARG A 745 -69.99 44.48 25.25
C ARG A 745 -69.44 43.13 24.79
N SER A 746 -68.34 43.14 24.05
CA SER A 746 -67.61 41.91 23.70
C SER A 746 -66.12 42.10 23.81
N HIS A 747 -65.43 41.09 24.35
CA HIS A 747 -63.98 41.03 24.48
C HIS A 747 -63.43 39.94 23.56
N ASP A 748 -62.40 40.25 22.78
CA ASP A 748 -61.72 39.31 21.90
C ASP A 748 -60.21 39.29 22.23
N PHE A 749 -59.75 38.19 22.84
CA PHE A 749 -58.36 38.03 23.27
C PHE A 749 -57.52 37.35 22.20
N GLU A 750 -56.42 37.98 21.80
CA GLU A 750 -55.48 37.47 20.80
C GLU A 750 -54.04 37.46 21.36
N ILE A 751 -53.29 36.38 21.08
CA ILE A 751 -51.86 36.32 21.39
C ILE A 751 -51.08 37.00 20.27
N LEU A 752 -50.34 38.04 20.60
CA LEU A 752 -49.46 38.72 19.67
C LEU A 752 -48.12 37.97 19.52
N PRO A 753 -47.43 38.11 18.37
CA PRO A 753 -46.07 37.60 18.21
C PRO A 753 -45.12 38.09 19.33
N GLY A 754 -44.25 37.21 19.81
CA GLY A 754 -43.28 37.51 20.86
C GLY A 754 -42.03 36.65 20.78
N ALA A 755 -41.03 36.98 21.58
CA ALA A 755 -39.79 36.21 21.65
C ALA A 755 -39.99 34.95 22.50
N GLY A 756 -39.53 33.80 21.99
CA GLY A 756 -39.52 32.55 22.76
C GLY A 756 -40.81 31.72 22.70
N TYR A 757 -41.82 32.11 21.91
CA TYR A 757 -43.00 31.29 21.64
C TYR A 757 -43.58 31.48 20.23
N THR A 758 -44.42 30.55 19.80
CA THR A 758 -45.28 30.67 18.62
C THR A 758 -46.75 30.58 19.05
N ALA A 759 -47.56 31.57 18.71
CA ALA A 759 -49.00 31.51 18.95
C ALA A 759 -49.64 30.43 18.06
N ILE A 760 -50.50 29.60 18.66
CA ILE A 760 -51.29 28.59 17.97
C ILE A 760 -52.77 28.76 18.36
N ASN A 761 -53.67 28.49 17.41
CA ASN A 761 -55.11 28.67 17.58
C ASN A 761 -55.77 27.49 18.32
#